data_AF-A0A502W775-F1
#
_entry.id   AF-A0A502W775-F1
#
_cell.length_a   1.000
_cell.length_b   1.000
_cell.length_c   1.000
_cell.angle_alpha   90.00
_cell.angle_beta   90.00
_cell.angle_gamma   90.00
#
_symmetry.space_group_name_H-M   'P 1'
#
loop_
_entity.id
_entity.type
_entity.pdbx_description
1 polymer ?
#
loop_
_entity_poly.entity_id
_entity_poly.type
_entity_poly.pdbx_seq_one_letter_code
_entity_poly.pdbx_strand_id
1 'polypeptide(L)'
;MALRYVAYYLPQFHPFPENDEWWGKGFTEWTNVAKAEPLYDGHNQPRYPTDFGYYDLRVLDTIRDQAEVAREHGIDAFCFHYYWFDGHRLMEKPVDAFLTDKSIDMGFCLCWANENWTRRWDAAEHEVLIAQTYGPDWELRFIESLFPYFKDPRYLRVDGKPLLVVYRPQHLPDAKAAGKRWREHCRKMGIGEIHIVNALVHGNNDYEQYEFDAGVEFPPHNMKFHGVKEIVPTYKPFEGYPVEYANVARDFLSRDHSRKRIYRTVFPDWDNTARVKNRSLIVLGSTVANYERWLRGSSSLTRANRAEGDQLVFINAWNEWAEGCYLEPDRRHGRGFLEATLRVKNGMSMVDDIYDVAPERVRFELRQQLAAIPEEARDAEIAKLRAAKIREVADLDGKVTLLKQEASRLQSGNETAPEPQREITETAARSIQKARDAQAVEQPQPKLTTTSPAVLTMPEPGSIKVPLKFRVAHRLYDRPMMFKAVRFAYRAAKRVVNPSSATEPAQKKKVIADLPDQVAMASSRHQLEGHDVQEVSLESIGRVASSKQEMLTSNEDCIWTAFSPCNVEAELAPRLHVAKGVVNGDEFARMLKTVPYEAAPLRFGRFHNCVAHPIAVALVTRNNQVIAETMRIYRYVRSQVTELEYLVEDDAGAHLKAETATEIDADVIIPMHYSQAFGHVVFDMVPQLLAFRDEIIAERLRVVLSTKAPKWLIRMLSVWGFLPHHFLILDAASTAVYKFRSAIVSNALTTFTTFFPHPETADLMSRTLVLPPAVQDYRARRIYLGRSSETTNSGRTIANEAALQAALVKRGFKVIDPAVLAYSDQIDLFTDAEIIVGAHGSAFANLIWSKAGTVVFDLMPDAWINFWGAGGGVVELWISRICALKKFDYNVILCDSNGSSETWQPKTYAMQSTVDVEVAMDHIDQAIKELHKATR
;
A
#
# COMPACT_ATOMS: atom_id res chain seq x y z
N MET A 1 5.34 -26.27 1.24
CA MET A 1 4.07 -25.84 1.86
C MET A 1 4.01 -24.31 1.87
N ALA A 2 2.96 -23.73 1.28
CA ALA A 2 2.76 -22.28 1.31
C ALA A 2 2.66 -21.72 2.75
N LEU A 3 3.01 -20.43 2.91
CA LEU A 3 2.73 -19.60 4.10
C LEU A 3 1.42 -19.98 4.80
N ARG A 4 1.47 -20.25 6.11
CA ARG A 4 0.32 -20.63 6.94
C ARG A 4 -0.10 -19.51 7.88
N TYR A 5 -1.40 -19.27 7.99
CA TYR A 5 -2.04 -18.38 8.94
C TYR A 5 -2.58 -19.15 10.14
N VAL A 6 -2.18 -18.71 11.33
CA VAL A 6 -2.56 -19.34 12.60
C VAL A 6 -3.36 -18.34 13.43
N ALA A 7 -4.65 -18.58 13.64
CA ALA A 7 -5.50 -17.66 14.40
C ALA A 7 -5.60 -18.08 15.88
N TYR A 8 -5.36 -17.16 16.82
CA TYR A 8 -5.60 -17.43 18.24
C TYR A 8 -7.09 -17.71 18.50
N TYR A 9 -7.38 -18.63 19.42
CA TYR A 9 -8.76 -19.06 19.71
C TYR A 9 -9.01 -19.08 21.21
N LEU A 10 -10.02 -18.32 21.64
CA LEU A 10 -10.48 -18.23 23.03
C LEU A 10 -11.59 -19.27 23.30
N PRO A 11 -11.37 -20.24 24.22
CA PRO A 11 -12.37 -21.26 24.53
C PRO A 11 -13.47 -20.80 25.51
N GLN A 12 -13.52 -19.53 25.90
CA GLN A 12 -14.32 -19.07 27.04
C GLN A 12 -15.84 -19.06 26.83
N PHE A 13 -16.35 -18.95 25.59
CA PHE A 13 -17.77 -18.69 25.26
C PHE A 13 -18.73 -19.85 25.60
N HIS A 14 -18.69 -20.34 26.83
CA HIS A 14 -19.58 -21.30 27.45
C HIS A 14 -19.51 -21.10 28.98
N PRO A 15 -20.61 -21.31 29.71
CA PRO A 15 -20.58 -21.25 31.17
C PRO A 15 -19.83 -22.46 31.75
N PHE A 16 -19.07 -22.21 32.82
CA PHE A 16 -18.39 -23.23 33.61
C PHE A 16 -18.39 -22.85 35.11
N PRO A 17 -18.25 -23.81 36.03
CA PRO A 17 -18.54 -23.63 37.45
C PRO A 17 -17.82 -22.44 38.09
N GLU A 18 -16.53 -22.29 37.82
CA GLU A 18 -15.71 -21.24 38.41
C GLU A 18 -16.10 -19.84 37.89
N ASN A 19 -16.38 -19.70 36.59
CA ASN A 19 -16.91 -18.43 36.07
C ASN A 19 -18.30 -18.09 36.63
N ASP A 20 -19.15 -19.09 36.83
CA ASP A 20 -20.46 -18.91 37.46
C ASP A 20 -20.33 -18.43 38.91
N GLU A 21 -19.33 -18.93 39.64
CA GLU A 21 -19.00 -18.50 41.00
C GLU A 21 -18.44 -17.08 41.02
N TRP A 22 -17.52 -16.75 40.11
CA TRP A 22 -16.80 -15.46 40.12
C TRP A 22 -17.62 -14.30 39.56
N TRP A 23 -18.43 -14.54 38.53
CA TRP A 23 -19.07 -13.49 37.73
C TRP A 23 -20.61 -13.59 37.70
N GLY A 24 -21.15 -14.63 38.34
CA GLY A 24 -22.57 -14.92 38.38
C GLY A 24 -22.99 -16.01 37.39
N LYS A 25 -24.06 -16.72 37.74
CA LYS A 25 -24.56 -17.87 36.99
C LYS A 25 -24.80 -17.57 35.50
N GLY A 26 -24.27 -18.41 34.63
CA GLY A 26 -24.41 -18.33 33.18
C GLY A 26 -23.41 -17.38 32.51
N PHE A 27 -22.36 -16.96 33.20
CA PHE A 27 -21.44 -15.98 32.68
C PHE A 27 -20.62 -16.51 31.49
N THR A 28 -20.59 -15.71 30.43
CA THR A 28 -19.71 -15.85 29.26
C THR A 28 -19.27 -14.46 28.82
N GLU A 29 -18.24 -14.36 27.98
CA GLU A 29 -17.75 -13.08 27.44
C GLU A 29 -18.82 -12.34 26.63
N TRP A 30 -19.82 -13.04 26.11
CA TRP A 30 -21.01 -12.41 25.52
C TRP A 30 -21.71 -11.45 26.48
N THR A 31 -21.63 -11.71 27.79
CA THR A 31 -22.18 -10.83 28.83
C THR A 31 -21.51 -9.46 28.79
N ASN A 32 -20.19 -9.41 28.62
CA ASN A 32 -19.44 -8.15 28.54
C ASN A 32 -19.67 -7.47 27.19
N VAL A 33 -19.61 -8.22 26.09
CA VAL A 33 -19.83 -7.73 24.74
C VAL A 33 -21.22 -7.10 24.58
N ALA A 34 -22.27 -7.76 25.09
CA ALA A 34 -23.65 -7.27 25.00
C ALA A 34 -23.93 -6.06 25.91
N LYS A 35 -23.21 -5.92 27.02
CA LYS A 35 -23.34 -4.78 27.96
C LYS A 35 -22.52 -3.56 27.55
N ALA A 36 -21.59 -3.70 26.61
CA ALA A 36 -20.70 -2.62 26.21
C ALA A 36 -21.52 -1.44 25.63
N GLU A 37 -21.13 -0.22 26.01
CA GLU A 37 -21.78 1.01 25.54
C GLU A 37 -20.77 1.83 24.72
N PRO A 38 -21.23 2.55 23.68
CA PRO A 38 -20.36 3.44 22.93
C PRO A 38 -19.89 4.60 23.83
N LEU A 39 -18.58 4.81 23.89
CA LEU A 39 -17.98 5.93 24.62
C LEU A 39 -18.02 7.25 23.84
N TYR A 40 -18.19 7.20 22.52
CA TYR A 40 -18.22 8.36 21.63
C TYR A 40 -19.03 8.06 20.35
N ASP A 41 -19.32 9.11 19.58
CA ASP A 41 -20.14 8.97 18.38
C ASP A 41 -19.50 8.08 17.31
N GLY A 42 -20.20 7.00 16.98
CA GLY A 42 -19.75 6.02 16.00
C GLY A 42 -18.67 5.07 16.50
N HIS A 43 -18.44 5.00 17.81
CA HIS A 43 -17.75 3.88 18.46
C HIS A 43 -18.54 2.59 18.20
N ASN A 44 -17.87 1.54 17.71
CA ASN A 44 -18.47 0.24 17.41
C ASN A 44 -18.69 -0.60 18.68
N GLN A 45 -19.55 -0.12 19.57
CA GLN A 45 -19.98 -0.83 20.77
C GLN A 45 -21.49 -0.66 20.98
N PRO A 46 -22.20 -1.70 21.45
CA PRO A 46 -21.73 -3.08 21.56
C PRO A 46 -21.51 -3.71 20.18
N ARG A 47 -20.67 -4.74 20.12
CA ARG A 47 -20.38 -5.50 18.89
C ARG A 47 -21.38 -6.65 18.75
N TYR A 48 -21.81 -6.91 17.51
CA TYR A 48 -22.86 -7.89 17.23
C TYR A 48 -22.36 -8.96 16.25
N PRO A 49 -22.30 -10.24 16.67
CA PRO A 49 -21.98 -11.35 15.77
C PRO A 49 -23.08 -11.59 14.73
N THR A 50 -22.72 -12.12 13.55
CA THR A 50 -23.70 -12.50 12.52
C THR A 50 -23.78 -14.01 12.34
N ASP A 51 -22.81 -14.61 11.67
CA ASP A 51 -22.93 -15.94 11.07
C ASP A 51 -23.06 -17.04 12.13
N PHE A 52 -22.37 -16.88 13.26
CA PHE A 52 -22.37 -17.83 14.38
C PHE A 52 -23.26 -17.37 15.56
N GLY A 53 -23.73 -16.12 15.53
CA GLY A 53 -24.51 -15.53 16.62
C GLY A 53 -23.78 -15.51 17.98
N TYR A 54 -24.56 -15.36 19.06
CA TYR A 54 -24.09 -15.47 20.44
C TYR A 54 -24.00 -16.96 20.84
N TYR A 55 -23.02 -17.67 20.29
CA TYR A 55 -22.91 -19.12 20.41
C TYR A 55 -22.47 -19.61 21.79
N ASP A 56 -22.64 -20.90 22.02
CA ASP A 56 -22.11 -21.65 23.16
C ASP A 56 -21.14 -22.72 22.64
N LEU A 57 -19.87 -22.67 23.05
CA LEU A 57 -18.83 -23.58 22.57
C LEU A 57 -18.97 -25.04 23.06
N ARG A 58 -19.97 -25.35 23.90
CA ARG A 58 -20.38 -26.74 24.17
C ARG A 58 -21.16 -27.34 23.00
N VAL A 59 -21.71 -26.51 22.12
CA VAL A 59 -22.38 -26.93 20.89
C VAL A 59 -21.29 -27.17 19.84
N LEU A 60 -20.93 -28.43 19.65
CA LEU A 60 -19.82 -28.82 18.79
C LEU A 60 -20.01 -28.40 17.32
N ASP A 61 -21.24 -28.33 16.84
CA ASP A 61 -21.56 -27.83 15.51
C ASP A 61 -21.07 -26.39 15.28
N THR A 62 -21.08 -25.55 16.32
CA THR A 62 -20.49 -24.20 16.23
C THR A 62 -19.01 -24.26 15.87
N ILE A 63 -18.24 -25.15 16.51
CA ILE A 63 -16.80 -25.25 16.26
C ILE A 63 -16.54 -25.87 14.87
N ARG A 64 -17.39 -26.81 14.43
CA ARG A 64 -17.34 -27.36 13.07
C ARG A 64 -17.55 -26.27 12.03
N ASP A 65 -18.60 -25.45 12.18
CA ASP A 65 -18.91 -24.35 11.27
C ASP A 65 -17.81 -23.28 11.26
N GLN A 66 -17.27 -22.93 12.43
CA GLN A 66 -16.14 -22.02 12.55
C GLN A 66 -14.89 -22.55 11.83
N ALA A 67 -14.56 -23.83 12.02
CA ALA A 67 -13.43 -24.48 11.37
C ALA A 67 -13.59 -24.51 9.84
N GLU A 68 -14.78 -24.84 9.35
CA GLU A 68 -15.09 -24.83 7.91
C GLU A 68 -14.89 -23.43 7.32
N VAL A 69 -15.53 -22.41 7.90
CA VAL A 69 -15.43 -21.02 7.43
C VAL A 69 -14.00 -20.50 7.51
N ALA A 70 -13.27 -20.78 8.59
CA ALA A 70 -11.88 -20.38 8.75
C ALA A 70 -11.00 -20.93 7.62
N ARG A 71 -11.13 -22.23 7.33
CA ARG A 71 -10.37 -22.92 6.28
C ARG A 71 -10.70 -22.36 4.89
N GLU A 72 -11.98 -22.15 4.60
CA GLU A 72 -12.42 -21.53 3.34
C GLU A 72 -11.82 -20.14 3.09
N HIS A 73 -11.46 -19.43 4.16
CA HIS A 73 -10.91 -18.07 4.11
C HIS A 73 -9.40 -18.01 4.35
N GLY A 74 -8.72 -19.15 4.28
CA GLY A 74 -7.26 -19.25 4.25
C GLY A 74 -6.59 -19.30 5.62
N ILE A 75 -7.35 -19.52 6.71
CA ILE A 75 -6.79 -19.86 8.02
C ILE A 75 -6.44 -21.35 8.02
N ASP A 76 -5.19 -21.67 8.38
CA ASP A 76 -4.69 -23.05 8.32
C ASP A 76 -4.72 -23.75 9.68
N ALA A 77 -4.69 -22.98 10.77
CA ALA A 77 -4.77 -23.55 12.11
C ALA A 77 -5.36 -22.59 13.15
N PHE A 78 -5.95 -23.16 14.20
CA PHE A 78 -6.29 -22.46 15.43
C PHE A 78 -5.21 -22.64 16.51
N CYS A 79 -4.87 -21.58 17.22
CA CYS A 79 -4.00 -21.62 18.40
C CYS A 79 -4.87 -21.44 19.64
N PHE A 80 -5.32 -22.55 20.24
CA PHE A 80 -6.20 -22.50 21.40
C PHE A 80 -5.45 -22.02 22.64
N HIS A 81 -6.04 -21.07 23.36
CA HIS A 81 -5.58 -20.77 24.72
C HIS A 81 -5.81 -21.99 25.62
N TYR A 82 -4.74 -22.45 26.24
CA TYR A 82 -4.71 -23.59 27.14
C TYR A 82 -4.48 -23.11 28.57
N TYR A 83 -5.47 -23.34 29.45
CA TYR A 83 -5.45 -22.87 30.83
C TYR A 83 -5.21 -24.05 31.76
N TRP A 84 -4.04 -24.05 32.39
CA TRP A 84 -3.60 -25.12 33.27
C TRP A 84 -2.90 -24.51 34.50
N PHE A 85 -3.44 -24.78 35.68
CA PHE A 85 -3.06 -24.24 36.97
C PHE A 85 -2.67 -25.38 37.92
N ASP A 86 -1.46 -25.91 37.74
CA ASP A 86 -0.89 -26.98 38.56
C ASP A 86 -1.76 -28.25 38.69
N GLY A 87 -2.33 -28.69 37.57
CA GLY A 87 -3.18 -29.88 37.49
C GLY A 87 -4.67 -29.56 37.38
N HIS A 88 -5.08 -28.33 37.71
CA HIS A 88 -6.43 -27.85 37.47
C HIS A 88 -6.54 -27.21 36.09
N ARG A 89 -7.47 -27.67 35.24
CA ARG A 89 -7.73 -27.05 33.92
C ARG A 89 -9.00 -26.22 33.98
N LEU A 90 -9.03 -25.14 33.21
CA LEU A 90 -10.21 -24.29 33.03
C LEU A 90 -10.53 -24.15 31.54
N MET A 91 -11.82 -24.01 31.21
CA MET A 91 -12.33 -23.85 29.83
C MET A 91 -11.88 -24.98 28.89
N GLU A 92 -11.63 -26.17 29.42
CA GLU A 92 -11.08 -27.32 28.69
C GLU A 92 -12.10 -27.99 27.78
N LYS A 93 -13.39 -27.89 28.11
CA LYS A 93 -14.46 -28.64 27.43
C LYS A 93 -14.50 -28.43 25.91
N PRO A 94 -14.45 -27.18 25.37
CA PRO A 94 -14.45 -26.97 23.93
C PRO A 94 -13.20 -27.55 23.24
N VAL A 95 -12.04 -27.42 23.88
CA VAL A 95 -10.75 -27.89 23.32
C VAL A 95 -10.71 -29.42 23.31
N ASP A 96 -11.20 -30.06 24.37
CA ASP A 96 -11.31 -31.52 24.46
C ASP A 96 -12.34 -32.09 23.48
N ALA A 97 -13.46 -31.39 23.27
CA ALA A 97 -14.47 -31.77 22.30
C ALA A 97 -13.93 -31.66 20.86
N PHE A 98 -13.23 -30.58 20.53
CA PHE A 98 -12.52 -30.41 19.25
C PHE A 98 -11.47 -31.50 19.02
N LEU A 99 -10.69 -31.83 20.05
CA LEU A 99 -9.69 -32.90 19.97
C LEU A 99 -10.38 -34.25 19.69
N THR A 100 -11.46 -34.55 20.39
CA THR A 100 -12.15 -35.85 20.31
C THR A 100 -12.79 -36.05 18.95
N ASP A 101 -13.40 -35.01 18.39
CA ASP A 101 -14.08 -35.09 17.11
C ASP A 101 -13.10 -34.95 15.94
N LYS A 102 -12.85 -36.08 15.27
CA LYS A 102 -11.95 -36.16 14.11
C LYS A 102 -12.59 -35.69 12.81
N SER A 103 -13.90 -35.39 12.79
CA SER A 103 -14.53 -34.83 11.58
C SER A 103 -14.21 -33.35 11.38
N ILE A 104 -13.69 -32.66 12.40
CA ILE A 104 -13.27 -31.26 12.30
C ILE A 104 -11.90 -31.20 11.60
N ASP A 105 -11.92 -30.86 10.31
CA ASP A 105 -10.72 -30.72 9.48
C ASP A 105 -10.10 -29.32 9.63
N MET A 106 -9.40 -29.11 10.74
CA MET A 106 -8.68 -27.87 11.03
C MET A 106 -7.38 -28.18 11.78
N GLY A 107 -6.28 -27.59 11.33
CA GLY A 107 -5.02 -27.66 12.05
C GLY A 107 -5.11 -26.94 13.39
N PHE A 108 -4.31 -27.33 14.38
CA PHE A 108 -4.32 -26.61 15.65
C PHE A 108 -3.04 -26.71 16.47
N CYS A 109 -2.78 -25.74 17.34
CA CYS A 109 -1.78 -25.79 18.39
C CYS A 109 -2.31 -25.17 19.68
N LEU A 110 -1.49 -25.21 20.73
CA LEU A 110 -1.83 -24.67 22.04
C LEU A 110 -0.92 -23.50 22.43
N CYS A 111 -1.52 -22.49 23.06
CA CYS A 111 -0.85 -21.40 23.75
C CYS A 111 -1.15 -21.51 25.25
N TRP A 112 -0.15 -21.91 26.04
CA TRP A 112 -0.31 -21.99 27.49
C TRP A 112 -0.34 -20.58 28.10
N ALA A 113 -1.52 -20.19 28.58
CA ALA A 113 -1.76 -18.92 29.26
C ALA A 113 -1.32 -19.03 30.74
N ASN A 114 0.00 -19.04 30.97
CA ASN A 114 0.62 -19.33 32.27
C ASN A 114 0.71 -18.10 33.21
N GLU A 115 -0.34 -17.29 33.27
CA GLU A 115 -0.44 -16.17 34.21
C GLU A 115 -1.52 -16.41 35.27
N ASN A 116 -1.39 -15.76 36.42
CA ASN A 116 -2.45 -15.74 37.42
C ASN A 116 -3.74 -15.21 36.78
N TRP A 117 -4.85 -15.88 37.06
CA TRP A 117 -6.15 -15.32 36.73
C TRP A 117 -6.56 -14.37 37.85
N THR A 118 -6.71 -13.09 37.55
CA THR A 118 -7.16 -12.08 38.51
C THR A 118 -8.47 -11.44 38.06
N ARG A 119 -9.20 -10.78 38.98
CA ARG A 119 -10.38 -9.95 38.64
C ARG A 119 -9.96 -8.67 37.90
N ARG A 120 -9.42 -8.81 36.68
CA ARG A 120 -9.13 -7.65 35.82
C ARG A 120 -10.42 -6.99 35.27
N TRP A 121 -11.56 -7.67 35.36
CA TRP A 121 -12.77 -7.36 34.59
C TRP A 121 -13.72 -6.40 35.34
N ASP A 122 -13.45 -6.09 36.62
CA ASP A 122 -14.26 -5.22 37.48
C ASP A 122 -13.46 -4.07 38.14
N ALA A 123 -12.27 -3.77 37.63
CA ALA A 123 -11.33 -2.78 38.19
C ALA A 123 -10.73 -3.13 39.57
N ALA A 124 -10.93 -4.35 40.09
CA ALA A 124 -10.23 -4.87 41.27
C ALA A 124 -8.95 -5.64 40.88
N GLU A 125 -7.94 -4.92 40.38
CA GLU A 125 -6.69 -5.47 39.78
C GLU A 125 -5.88 -6.43 40.69
N HIS A 126 -6.22 -6.54 41.98
CA HIS A 126 -5.40 -7.18 43.01
C HIS A 126 -5.98 -8.51 43.57
N GLU A 127 -7.19 -8.92 43.17
CA GLU A 127 -7.77 -10.19 43.65
C GLU A 127 -7.48 -11.33 42.66
N VAL A 128 -6.65 -12.28 43.08
CA VAL A 128 -6.33 -13.50 42.32
C VAL A 128 -7.49 -14.50 42.47
N LEU A 129 -8.17 -14.82 41.36
CA LEU A 129 -9.24 -15.82 41.30
C LEU A 129 -8.67 -17.24 41.33
N ILE A 130 -7.62 -17.48 40.55
CA ILE A 130 -6.81 -18.70 40.61
C ILE A 130 -5.34 -18.36 40.37
N ALA A 131 -4.48 -18.81 41.27
CA ALA A 131 -3.05 -18.58 41.21
C ALA A 131 -2.37 -19.62 40.32
N GLN A 132 -1.44 -19.17 39.47
CA GLN A 132 -0.50 -20.07 38.80
C GLN A 132 0.57 -20.48 39.81
N THR A 133 0.52 -21.74 40.22
CA THR A 133 1.50 -22.35 41.13
C THR A 133 2.29 -23.46 40.42
N TYR A 134 3.37 -23.90 41.06
CA TYR A 134 4.34 -24.84 40.51
C TYR A 134 4.77 -25.82 41.60
N GLY A 135 3.85 -26.70 42.01
CA GLY A 135 4.09 -27.74 43.01
C GLY A 135 5.12 -28.80 42.55
N PRO A 136 5.41 -29.82 43.37
CA PRO A 136 6.35 -30.88 43.01
C PRO A 136 6.01 -31.49 41.65
N ASP A 137 6.98 -31.79 40.79
CA ASP A 137 6.78 -32.43 39.46
C ASP A 137 5.80 -31.74 38.49
N TRP A 138 5.53 -30.44 38.69
CA TRP A 138 4.61 -29.68 37.84
C TRP A 138 5.01 -29.72 36.36
N GLU A 139 6.31 -29.75 36.04
CA GLU A 139 6.80 -29.77 34.66
C GLU A 139 6.31 -31.01 33.92
N LEU A 140 6.35 -32.17 34.61
CA LEU A 140 5.95 -33.45 34.05
C LEU A 140 4.44 -33.52 33.92
N ARG A 141 3.68 -33.13 34.96
CA ARG A 141 2.22 -33.08 34.88
C ARG A 141 1.72 -32.16 33.77
N PHE A 142 2.34 -30.98 33.64
CA PHE A 142 1.99 -30.03 32.60
C PHE A 142 2.22 -30.64 31.21
N ILE A 143 3.43 -31.13 30.92
CA ILE A 143 3.73 -31.62 29.57
C ILE A 143 2.93 -32.89 29.23
N GLU A 144 2.70 -33.78 30.21
CA GLU A 144 1.86 -34.97 30.05
C GLU A 144 0.42 -34.63 29.71
N SER A 145 -0.11 -33.52 30.28
CA SER A 145 -1.45 -33.04 29.94
C SER A 145 -1.59 -32.67 28.46
N LEU A 146 -0.49 -32.39 27.76
CA LEU A 146 -0.49 -32.04 26.34
C LEU A 146 -0.38 -33.25 25.40
N PHE A 147 -0.04 -34.44 25.91
CA PHE A 147 0.20 -35.62 25.08
C PHE A 147 -0.97 -36.04 24.19
N PRO A 148 -2.24 -36.00 24.63
CA PRO A 148 -3.37 -36.33 23.75
C PRO A 148 -3.41 -35.43 22.50
N TYR A 149 -3.10 -34.14 22.66
CA TYR A 149 -3.09 -33.17 21.56
C TYR A 149 -1.86 -33.36 20.67
N PHE A 150 -0.66 -33.53 21.26
CA PHE A 150 0.57 -33.75 20.50
C PHE A 150 0.56 -35.03 19.65
N LYS A 151 -0.27 -36.02 19.99
CA LYS A 151 -0.46 -37.23 19.21
C LYS A 151 -1.48 -37.08 18.08
N ASP A 152 -2.28 -36.01 18.07
CA ASP A 152 -3.25 -35.78 17.01
C ASP A 152 -2.53 -35.41 15.70
N PRO A 153 -2.89 -36.04 14.55
CA PRO A 153 -2.26 -35.73 13.26
C PRO A 153 -2.54 -34.31 12.75
N ARG A 154 -3.63 -33.67 13.21
CA ARG A 154 -3.96 -32.28 12.86
C ARG A 154 -3.12 -31.26 13.65
N TYR A 155 -2.34 -31.70 14.63
CA TYR A 155 -1.55 -30.79 15.46
C TYR A 155 -0.47 -30.09 14.62
N LEU A 156 -0.37 -28.77 14.72
CA LEU A 156 0.53 -27.94 13.95
C LEU A 156 1.99 -28.26 14.31
N ARG A 157 2.77 -28.53 13.26
CA ARG A 157 4.19 -28.86 13.37
C ARG A 157 5.07 -27.91 12.59
N VAL A 158 6.24 -27.65 13.16
CA VAL A 158 7.38 -26.97 12.51
C VAL A 158 8.54 -27.96 12.54
N ASP A 159 9.12 -28.26 11.38
CA ASP A 159 10.18 -29.27 11.24
C ASP A 159 9.79 -30.64 11.85
N GLY A 160 8.51 -31.02 11.73
CA GLY A 160 7.95 -32.26 12.31
C GLY A 160 7.67 -32.23 13.82
N LYS A 161 8.11 -31.18 14.52
CA LYS A 161 7.96 -31.04 15.98
C LYS A 161 6.62 -30.37 16.34
N PRO A 162 5.85 -30.87 17.33
CA PRO A 162 4.66 -30.18 17.82
C PRO A 162 5.01 -28.77 18.31
N LEU A 163 4.27 -27.77 17.84
CA LEU A 163 4.44 -26.38 18.26
C LEU A 163 3.68 -26.11 19.58
N LEU A 164 4.37 -25.55 20.57
CA LEU A 164 3.79 -25.10 21.85
C LEU A 164 4.15 -23.63 22.07
N VAL A 165 3.15 -22.76 22.21
CA VAL A 165 3.38 -21.37 22.62
C VAL A 165 3.30 -21.29 24.16
N VAL A 166 4.27 -20.62 24.78
CA VAL A 166 4.29 -20.28 26.21
C VAL A 166 4.12 -18.77 26.34
N TYR A 167 3.06 -18.32 27.00
CA TYR A 167 2.69 -16.90 27.01
C TYR A 167 3.65 -16.03 27.82
N ARG A 168 4.10 -16.46 29.00
CA ARG A 168 5.04 -15.74 29.87
C ARG A 168 6.09 -16.68 30.46
N PRO A 169 7.09 -17.13 29.68
CA PRO A 169 8.18 -17.94 30.23
C PRO A 169 8.93 -17.23 31.35
N GLN A 170 8.96 -15.89 31.38
CA GLN A 170 9.54 -15.10 32.47
C GLN A 170 8.89 -15.32 33.85
N HIS A 171 7.71 -15.96 33.92
CA HIS A 171 7.04 -16.30 35.18
C HIS A 171 7.32 -17.74 35.65
N LEU A 172 8.00 -18.55 34.86
CA LEU A 172 8.35 -19.91 35.27
C LEU A 172 9.50 -19.85 36.30
N PRO A 173 9.54 -20.77 37.28
CA PRO A 173 10.63 -20.82 38.26
C PRO A 173 12.01 -20.94 37.58
N ASP A 174 12.09 -21.77 36.54
CA ASP A 174 13.23 -21.85 35.62
C ASP A 174 12.72 -22.34 34.25
N ALA A 175 12.46 -21.40 33.34
CA ALA A 175 11.91 -21.71 32.02
C ALA A 175 12.84 -22.58 31.17
N LYS A 176 14.16 -22.38 31.29
CA LYS A 176 15.17 -23.13 30.53
C LYS A 176 15.22 -24.58 31.00
N ALA A 177 15.27 -24.79 32.32
CA ALA A 177 15.23 -26.14 32.90
C ALA A 177 13.91 -26.84 32.59
N ALA A 178 12.78 -26.14 32.68
CA ALA A 178 11.46 -26.69 32.34
C ALA A 178 11.40 -27.13 30.87
N GLY A 179 11.82 -26.27 29.93
CA GLY A 179 11.88 -26.61 28.51
C GLY A 179 12.74 -27.84 28.21
N LYS A 180 13.89 -27.98 28.87
CA LYS A 180 14.74 -29.17 28.74
C LYS A 180 14.06 -30.44 29.27
N ARG A 181 13.46 -30.38 30.46
CA ARG A 181 12.71 -31.50 31.07
C ARG A 181 11.54 -31.94 30.21
N TRP A 182 10.79 -31.00 29.63
CA TRP A 182 9.70 -31.30 28.71
C TRP A 182 10.19 -32.07 27.49
N ARG A 183 11.27 -31.62 26.83
CA ARG A 183 11.85 -32.29 25.67
C ARG A 183 12.34 -33.71 26.00
N GLU A 184 13.05 -33.87 27.13
CA GLU A 184 13.52 -35.18 27.59
C GLU A 184 12.37 -36.14 27.86
N HIS A 185 11.31 -35.66 28.52
CA HIS A 185 10.14 -36.48 28.83
C HIS A 185 9.32 -36.83 27.59
N CYS A 186 9.10 -35.88 26.67
CA CYS A 186 8.47 -36.10 25.37
C CYS A 186 9.20 -37.18 24.56
N ARG A 187 10.54 -37.13 24.52
CA ARG A 187 11.37 -38.17 23.87
C ARG A 187 11.17 -39.54 24.54
N LYS A 188 11.22 -39.60 25.87
CA LYS A 188 11.03 -40.85 26.64
C LYS A 188 9.65 -41.48 26.41
N MET A 189 8.61 -40.66 26.26
CA MET A 189 7.22 -41.11 26.11
C MET A 189 6.77 -41.27 24.65
N GLY A 190 7.69 -41.16 23.69
CA GLY A 190 7.43 -41.41 22.28
C GLY A 190 6.72 -40.27 21.52
N ILE A 191 6.65 -39.06 22.10
CA ILE A 191 6.20 -37.85 21.39
C ILE A 191 7.28 -37.35 20.41
N GLY A 192 8.56 -37.58 20.76
CA GLY A 192 9.71 -37.05 20.02
C GLY A 192 10.12 -35.67 20.51
N GLU A 193 10.64 -34.83 19.61
CA GLU A 193 11.00 -33.45 19.94
C GLU A 193 9.86 -32.45 19.77
N ILE A 194 9.90 -31.37 20.56
CA ILE A 194 8.89 -30.28 20.55
C ILE A 194 9.52 -28.94 20.15
N HIS A 195 8.70 -28.07 19.55
CA HIS A 195 9.07 -26.72 19.15
C HIS A 195 8.42 -25.70 20.10
N ILE A 196 9.22 -25.11 20.98
CA ILE A 196 8.75 -24.22 22.05
C ILE A 196 8.88 -22.77 21.60
N VAL A 197 7.78 -22.03 21.66
CA VAL A 197 7.68 -20.64 21.19
C VAL A 197 7.38 -19.72 22.37
N ASN A 198 8.19 -18.67 22.54
CA ASN A 198 7.94 -17.61 23.53
C ASN A 198 7.01 -16.54 22.95
N ALA A 199 5.89 -16.24 23.60
CA ALA A 199 5.12 -15.04 23.27
C ALA A 199 5.87 -13.77 23.73
N LEU A 200 6.15 -12.86 22.80
CA LEU A 200 6.89 -11.64 23.08
C LEU A 200 5.97 -10.58 23.70
N VAL A 201 5.81 -10.65 25.02
CA VAL A 201 4.89 -9.80 25.81
C VAL A 201 5.57 -9.17 27.03
N HIS A 202 5.01 -8.07 27.52
CA HIS A 202 5.42 -7.42 28.78
C HIS A 202 6.91 -7.08 28.89
N GLY A 203 7.49 -6.53 27.82
CA GLY A 203 8.90 -6.17 27.76
C GLY A 203 9.84 -7.32 27.42
N ASN A 204 9.36 -8.57 27.43
CA ASN A 204 10.10 -9.71 26.93
C ASN A 204 10.16 -9.66 25.39
N ASN A 205 11.36 -9.50 24.85
CA ASN A 205 11.61 -9.40 23.40
C ASN A 205 12.65 -10.43 22.92
N ASP A 206 13.10 -11.32 23.81
CA ASP A 206 14.16 -12.27 23.49
C ASP A 206 13.80 -13.67 23.96
N TYR A 207 13.55 -14.58 23.02
CA TYR A 207 13.22 -15.96 23.33
C TYR A 207 14.47 -16.83 23.60
N GLU A 208 15.63 -16.42 23.09
CA GLU A 208 16.86 -17.22 23.15
C GLU A 208 17.37 -17.37 24.59
N GLN A 209 17.08 -16.39 25.46
CA GLN A 209 17.43 -16.43 26.89
C GLN A 209 16.84 -17.66 27.62
N TYR A 210 15.77 -18.26 27.09
CA TYR A 210 15.11 -19.44 27.65
C TYR A 210 15.49 -20.75 26.93
N GLU A 211 16.36 -20.70 25.92
CA GLU A 211 16.66 -21.84 25.02
C GLU A 211 15.39 -22.42 24.36
N PHE A 212 14.44 -21.53 24.06
CA PHE A 212 13.26 -21.82 23.25
C PHE A 212 13.61 -21.70 21.76
N ASP A 213 12.80 -22.30 20.91
CA ASP A 213 13.10 -22.43 19.48
C ASP A 213 12.75 -21.17 18.68
N ALA A 214 11.76 -20.41 19.14
CA ALA A 214 11.26 -19.23 18.44
C ALA A 214 10.58 -18.22 19.39
N GLY A 215 10.36 -17.01 18.88
CA GLY A 215 9.43 -16.03 19.43
C GLY A 215 8.19 -15.88 18.56
N VAL A 216 7.09 -15.39 19.14
CA VAL A 216 5.91 -14.95 18.38
C VAL A 216 5.49 -13.57 18.87
N GLU A 217 5.27 -12.64 17.94
CA GLU A 217 4.73 -11.33 18.29
C GLU A 217 3.33 -11.48 18.91
N PHE A 218 2.97 -10.60 19.83
CA PHE A 218 1.65 -10.62 20.45
C PHE A 218 1.10 -9.19 20.54
N PRO A 219 0.89 -8.50 19.40
CA PRO A 219 0.34 -7.16 19.39
C PRO A 219 -1.03 -7.14 20.11
N PRO A 220 -1.33 -6.07 20.88
CA PRO A 220 -0.62 -4.80 20.95
C PRO A 220 0.49 -4.73 22.01
N HIS A 221 0.98 -5.85 22.57
CA HIS A 221 2.09 -5.81 23.52
C HIS A 221 3.38 -5.29 22.89
N ASN A 222 4.24 -4.69 23.73
CA ASN A 222 5.57 -4.20 23.35
C ASN A 222 5.55 -3.14 22.21
N MET A 223 4.45 -2.42 21.99
CA MET A 223 4.42 -1.24 21.11
C MET A 223 5.42 -0.19 21.58
N LYS A 224 6.14 0.45 20.64
CA LYS A 224 7.20 1.43 20.94
C LYS A 224 6.82 2.89 20.70
N PHE A 225 5.55 3.19 20.50
CA PHE A 225 5.06 4.54 20.22
C PHE A 225 4.03 4.97 21.26
N HIS A 226 3.84 6.28 21.36
CA HIS A 226 2.86 6.85 22.28
C HIS A 226 1.47 6.89 21.64
N GLY A 227 0.45 6.63 22.46
CA GLY A 227 -0.94 6.86 22.11
C GLY A 227 -1.21 8.31 21.78
N VAL A 228 -2.27 8.53 21.02
CA VAL A 228 -2.66 9.87 20.60
C VAL A 228 -3.40 10.51 21.77
N LYS A 229 -2.75 11.46 22.46
CA LYS A 229 -3.30 12.10 23.67
C LYS A 229 -4.56 12.94 23.41
N GLU A 230 -4.82 13.29 22.16
CA GLU A 230 -5.97 14.06 21.72
C GLU A 230 -6.92 13.14 20.95
N ILE A 231 -7.90 12.53 21.62
CA ILE A 231 -8.91 11.72 20.93
C ILE A 231 -10.33 12.07 21.36
N VAL A 232 -11.20 12.11 20.34
CA VAL A 232 -12.66 12.16 20.24
C VAL A 232 -13.41 12.57 21.51
N PRO A 233 -14.30 13.59 21.48
CA PRO A 233 -15.14 13.94 22.62
C PRO A 233 -15.97 12.74 23.03
N THR A 234 -15.56 12.09 24.11
CA THR A 234 -16.27 11.00 24.73
C THR A 234 -17.43 11.56 25.55
N TYR A 235 -18.50 10.79 25.70
CA TYR A 235 -19.65 11.22 26.51
C TYR A 235 -19.31 11.31 28.01
N LYS A 236 -18.22 10.67 28.44
CA LYS A 236 -17.70 10.63 29.81
C LYS A 236 -16.16 10.75 29.77
N PRO A 237 -15.49 11.21 30.84
CA PRO A 237 -14.03 11.26 30.90
C PRO A 237 -13.39 9.92 30.54
N PHE A 238 -12.47 9.95 29.57
CA PHE A 238 -11.73 8.79 29.08
C PHE A 238 -10.32 8.81 29.64
N GLU A 239 -9.93 7.73 30.31
CA GLU A 239 -8.63 7.53 30.96
C GLU A 239 -7.81 6.43 30.27
N GLY A 240 -8.34 5.90 29.17
CA GLY A 240 -7.73 4.83 28.39
C GLY A 240 -6.59 5.30 27.49
N TYR A 241 -6.14 4.39 26.64
CA TYR A 241 -4.99 4.57 25.78
C TYR A 241 -5.39 4.38 24.32
N PRO A 242 -5.74 5.44 23.59
CA PRO A 242 -6.17 5.30 22.21
C PRO A 242 -4.98 5.43 21.24
N VAL A 243 -4.93 4.58 20.23
CA VAL A 243 -3.80 4.48 19.28
C VAL A 243 -4.30 4.36 17.84
N GLU A 244 -3.52 4.82 16.87
CA GLU A 244 -3.85 4.68 15.45
C GLU A 244 -3.38 3.34 14.90
N TYR A 245 -4.25 2.63 14.19
CA TYR A 245 -3.96 1.32 13.58
C TYR A 245 -2.71 1.38 12.69
N ALA A 246 -2.58 2.45 11.90
CA ALA A 246 -1.42 2.69 11.05
C ALA A 246 -0.10 2.68 11.83
N ASN A 247 -0.07 3.32 13.01
CA ASN A 247 1.13 3.38 13.84
C ASN A 247 1.46 2.02 14.44
N VAL A 248 0.44 1.26 14.87
CA VAL A 248 0.63 -0.13 15.30
C VAL A 248 1.26 -0.94 14.17
N ALA A 249 0.60 -0.97 13.01
CA ALA A 249 1.03 -1.80 11.90
C ALA A 249 2.45 -1.44 11.42
N ARG A 250 2.79 -0.15 11.33
CA ARG A 250 4.13 0.31 10.95
C ARG A 250 5.19 -0.06 11.97
N ASP A 251 4.93 0.09 13.27
CA ASP A 251 5.87 -0.31 14.32
C ASP A 251 6.22 -1.80 14.14
N PHE A 252 5.23 -2.68 14.03
CA PHE A 252 5.46 -4.11 13.84
C PHE A 252 6.09 -4.46 12.48
N LEU A 253 5.70 -3.80 11.39
CA LEU A 253 6.30 -4.00 10.06
C LEU A 253 7.76 -3.54 9.99
N SER A 254 8.12 -2.51 10.74
CA SER A 254 9.49 -1.95 10.78
C SER A 254 10.48 -2.84 11.54
N ARG A 255 10.01 -3.79 12.35
CA ARG A 255 10.86 -4.70 13.13
C ARG A 255 11.59 -5.67 12.21
N ASP A 256 12.92 -5.70 12.33
CA ASP A 256 13.76 -6.66 11.62
C ASP A 256 13.81 -8.00 12.37
N HIS A 257 13.20 -9.01 11.75
CA HIS A 257 13.21 -10.40 12.22
C HIS A 257 14.02 -11.33 11.30
N SER A 258 14.86 -10.78 10.41
CA SER A 258 15.63 -11.57 9.44
C SER A 258 16.59 -12.57 10.10
N ARG A 259 17.17 -12.23 11.26
CA ARG A 259 18.19 -13.04 11.95
C ARG A 259 17.65 -13.95 13.06
N LYS A 260 16.56 -13.56 13.71
CA LYS A 260 15.94 -14.32 14.82
C LYS A 260 14.68 -15.01 14.32
N ARG A 261 14.37 -16.23 14.80
CA ARG A 261 13.13 -16.95 14.45
C ARG A 261 11.96 -16.38 15.25
N ILE A 262 11.43 -15.25 14.78
CA ILE A 262 10.24 -14.60 15.32
C ILE A 262 9.12 -14.68 14.29
N TYR A 263 7.99 -15.26 14.70
CA TYR A 263 6.75 -15.31 13.93
C TYR A 263 6.01 -13.98 14.05
N ARG A 264 5.62 -13.43 12.90
CA ARG A 264 4.90 -12.17 12.85
C ARG A 264 3.45 -12.37 13.20
N THR A 265 2.86 -11.36 13.83
CA THR A 265 1.45 -11.40 14.23
C THR A 265 0.74 -10.12 13.83
N VAL A 266 -0.47 -10.23 13.31
CA VAL A 266 -1.36 -9.10 13.00
C VAL A 266 -2.68 -9.24 13.75
N PHE A 267 -3.46 -8.17 13.86
CA PHE A 267 -4.83 -8.23 14.36
C PHE A 267 -5.80 -7.40 13.50
N PRO A 268 -7.07 -7.79 13.37
CA PRO A 268 -8.05 -7.04 12.55
C PRO A 268 -8.49 -5.74 13.20
N ASP A 269 -8.70 -5.74 14.52
CA ASP A 269 -9.12 -4.61 15.33
C ASP A 269 -8.72 -4.85 16.80
N TRP A 270 -8.76 -3.82 17.63
CA TRP A 270 -8.56 -3.93 19.08
C TRP A 270 -9.30 -2.83 19.83
N ASP A 271 -10.17 -3.23 20.73
CA ASP A 271 -11.00 -2.37 21.57
C ASP A 271 -11.53 -3.19 22.77
N ASN A 272 -10.86 -3.06 23.91
CA ASN A 272 -11.23 -3.77 25.14
C ASN A 272 -12.20 -2.99 26.05
N THR A 273 -12.96 -2.05 25.48
CA THR A 273 -13.99 -1.27 26.20
C THR A 273 -15.03 -2.14 26.90
N ALA A 274 -15.38 -3.29 26.31
CA ALA A 274 -16.32 -4.24 26.91
C ALA A 274 -15.86 -4.76 28.28
N ARG A 275 -14.54 -4.86 28.52
CA ARG A 275 -13.96 -5.32 29.79
C ARG A 275 -13.66 -4.15 30.75
N VAL A 276 -12.98 -3.10 30.28
CA VAL A 276 -12.39 -2.06 31.17
C VAL A 276 -12.99 -0.67 30.99
N LYS A 277 -14.07 -0.54 30.21
CA LYS A 277 -14.85 0.69 30.02
C LYS A 277 -13.97 1.86 29.60
N ASN A 278 -13.93 2.94 30.37
CA ASN A 278 -13.23 4.18 30.02
C ASN A 278 -11.70 4.12 30.21
N ARG A 279 -11.14 3.00 30.66
CA ARG A 279 -9.69 2.75 30.78
C ARG A 279 -9.14 1.90 29.63
N SER A 280 -9.90 1.74 28.54
CA SER A 280 -9.59 0.82 27.46
C SER A 280 -8.43 1.26 26.57
N LEU A 281 -7.76 0.27 25.97
CA LEU A 281 -6.98 0.46 24.76
C LEU A 281 -7.94 0.39 23.58
N ILE A 282 -8.01 1.46 22.80
CA ILE A 282 -8.83 1.54 21.59
C ILE A 282 -7.92 1.82 20.40
N VAL A 283 -7.88 0.90 19.45
CA VAL A 283 -7.21 1.11 18.17
C VAL A 283 -8.19 1.76 17.20
N LEU A 284 -7.88 2.99 16.79
CA LEU A 284 -8.64 3.73 15.80
C LEU A 284 -8.18 3.38 14.39
N GLY A 285 -9.11 3.42 13.42
CA GLY A 285 -8.77 3.13 12.02
C GLY A 285 -8.60 1.65 11.69
N SER A 286 -9.16 0.75 12.49
CA SER A 286 -9.24 -0.69 12.23
C SER A 286 -10.23 -1.01 11.09
N THR A 287 -9.86 -0.67 9.85
CA THR A 287 -10.64 -1.01 8.65
C THR A 287 -10.21 -2.35 8.08
N VAL A 288 -11.11 -3.01 7.33
CA VAL A 288 -10.78 -4.23 6.57
C VAL A 288 -9.57 -4.03 5.65
N ALA A 289 -9.44 -2.84 5.05
CA ALA A 289 -8.33 -2.53 4.17
C ALA A 289 -7.02 -2.36 4.95
N ASN A 290 -7.02 -1.66 6.08
CA ASN A 290 -5.83 -1.53 6.94
C ASN A 290 -5.34 -2.87 7.47
N TYR A 291 -6.26 -3.75 7.85
CA TYR A 291 -5.93 -5.14 8.17
C TYR A 291 -5.32 -5.89 6.98
N GLU A 292 -5.94 -5.80 5.79
CA GLU A 292 -5.40 -6.42 4.58
C GLU A 292 -3.97 -5.93 4.27
N ARG A 293 -3.69 -4.64 4.47
CA ARG A 293 -2.37 -4.03 4.27
C ARG A 293 -1.34 -4.59 5.24
N TRP A 294 -1.67 -4.61 6.54
CA TRP A 294 -0.75 -5.13 7.54
C TRP A 294 -0.50 -6.63 7.34
N LEU A 295 -1.55 -7.41 7.10
CA LEU A 295 -1.44 -8.83 6.81
C LEU A 295 -0.61 -9.08 5.55
N ARG A 296 -0.82 -8.32 4.47
CA ARG A 296 -0.01 -8.40 3.23
C ARG A 296 1.45 -8.08 3.49
N GLY A 297 1.75 -6.99 4.20
CA GLY A 297 3.11 -6.63 4.58
C GLY A 297 3.80 -7.72 5.40
N SER A 298 3.15 -8.20 6.46
CA SER A 298 3.66 -9.27 7.33
C SER A 298 3.85 -10.58 6.57
N SER A 299 2.92 -10.92 5.66
CA SER A 299 3.02 -12.10 4.79
C SER A 299 4.19 -11.99 3.82
N SER A 300 4.38 -10.82 3.22
CA SER A 300 5.45 -10.58 2.24
C SER A 300 6.82 -10.62 2.91
N LEU A 301 6.97 -10.01 4.09
CA LEU A 301 8.18 -10.07 4.89
C LEU A 301 8.46 -11.49 5.40
N THR A 302 7.42 -12.24 5.80
CA THR A 302 7.59 -13.64 6.24
C THR A 302 8.07 -14.51 5.09
N ARG A 303 7.48 -14.37 3.88
CA ARG A 303 7.93 -15.09 2.69
C ARG A 303 9.37 -14.72 2.30
N ALA A 304 9.76 -13.46 2.48
CA ALA A 304 11.11 -12.98 2.19
C ALA A 304 12.15 -13.48 3.21
N ASN A 305 11.77 -13.64 4.48
CA ASN A 305 12.71 -13.88 5.59
C ASN A 305 12.73 -15.33 6.11
N ARG A 306 11.81 -16.21 5.68
CA ARG A 306 11.68 -17.58 6.20
C ARG A 306 11.65 -18.63 5.11
N ALA A 307 12.28 -19.77 5.41
CA ALA A 307 12.16 -20.98 4.60
C ALA A 307 10.72 -21.49 4.57
N GLU A 308 10.32 -22.13 3.48
CA GLU A 308 8.94 -22.50 3.18
C GLU A 308 8.24 -23.29 4.31
N GLY A 309 8.94 -24.22 4.99
CA GLY A 309 8.40 -24.97 6.13
C GLY A 309 8.17 -24.17 7.42
N ASP A 310 8.72 -22.95 7.50
CA ASP A 310 8.78 -22.07 8.67
C ASP A 310 8.04 -20.73 8.44
N GLN A 311 7.25 -20.65 7.36
CA GLN A 311 6.45 -19.49 7.02
C GLN A 311 5.12 -19.51 7.79
N LEU A 312 5.15 -19.07 9.05
CA LEU A 312 3.95 -18.84 9.87
C LEU A 312 3.71 -17.34 10.09
N VAL A 313 2.46 -16.92 9.93
CA VAL A 313 1.96 -15.62 10.41
C VAL A 313 0.79 -15.88 11.32
N PHE A 314 0.87 -15.36 12.54
CA PHE A 314 -0.22 -15.46 13.51
C PHE A 314 -1.22 -14.32 13.30
N ILE A 315 -2.48 -14.59 13.63
CA ILE A 315 -3.54 -13.59 13.64
C ILE A 315 -4.17 -13.61 15.02
N ASN A 316 -4.07 -12.49 15.72
CA ASN A 316 -4.78 -12.27 16.97
C ASN A 316 -6.11 -11.57 16.60
N ALA A 317 -7.29 -12.17 16.75
CA ALA A 317 -7.59 -13.56 17.00
C ALA A 317 -8.72 -14.04 16.06
N TRP A 318 -9.12 -15.30 16.17
CA TRP A 318 -10.37 -15.80 15.62
C TRP A 318 -11.56 -15.12 16.32
N ASN A 319 -11.65 -15.17 17.65
CA ASN A 319 -12.87 -14.85 18.41
C ASN A 319 -12.69 -14.07 19.74
N GLU A 320 -11.68 -13.21 19.91
CA GLU A 320 -11.55 -12.37 21.13
C GLU A 320 -12.53 -11.17 21.14
N TRP A 321 -13.84 -11.46 21.23
CA TRP A 321 -14.92 -10.47 21.09
C TRP A 321 -14.87 -9.32 22.09
N ALA A 322 -14.54 -9.60 23.36
CA ALA A 322 -14.51 -8.56 24.39
C ALA A 322 -13.27 -7.65 24.31
N GLU A 323 -12.28 -8.03 23.50
CA GLU A 323 -11.16 -7.15 23.09
C GLU A 323 -11.37 -6.56 21.70
N GLY A 324 -12.54 -6.77 21.08
CA GLY A 324 -12.78 -6.33 19.71
C GLY A 324 -11.86 -6.98 18.66
N CYS A 325 -11.12 -8.01 19.04
CA CYS A 325 -9.97 -8.57 18.32
C CYS A 325 -10.34 -9.91 17.66
N TYR A 326 -11.18 -9.88 16.62
CA TYR A 326 -11.73 -11.11 16.02
C TYR A 326 -11.79 -11.06 14.49
N LEU A 327 -11.58 -12.21 13.88
CA LEU A 327 -11.84 -12.46 12.46
C LEU A 327 -13.29 -12.85 12.20
N GLU A 328 -14.00 -13.33 13.22
CA GLU A 328 -15.38 -13.78 13.08
C GLU A 328 -16.30 -12.72 12.45
N PRO A 329 -17.31 -13.13 11.66
CA PRO A 329 -18.22 -12.19 11.03
C PRO A 329 -19.03 -11.39 12.04
N ASP A 330 -19.02 -10.07 11.89
CA ASP A 330 -19.83 -9.15 12.68
C ASP A 330 -20.79 -8.33 11.81
N ARG A 331 -21.68 -7.59 12.46
CA ARG A 331 -22.68 -6.77 11.77
C ARG A 331 -22.07 -5.65 10.92
N ARG A 332 -20.92 -5.10 11.31
CA ARG A 332 -20.30 -3.91 10.70
C ARG A 332 -19.46 -4.25 9.46
N HIS A 333 -18.67 -5.31 9.55
CA HIS A 333 -17.70 -5.73 8.54
C HIS A 333 -18.18 -6.97 7.79
N GLY A 334 -19.16 -7.71 8.31
CA GLY A 334 -19.55 -9.02 7.81
C GLY A 334 -18.34 -9.94 7.76
N ARG A 335 -18.20 -10.69 6.67
CA ARG A 335 -16.99 -11.51 6.40
C ARG A 335 -15.77 -10.70 5.93
N GLY A 336 -15.75 -9.38 6.09
CA GLY A 336 -14.74 -8.50 5.47
C GLY A 336 -13.29 -8.88 5.80
N PHE A 337 -12.97 -9.15 7.07
CA PHE A 337 -11.64 -9.57 7.49
C PHE A 337 -11.26 -10.97 6.98
N LEU A 338 -12.21 -11.89 6.92
CA LEU A 338 -12.02 -13.22 6.32
C LEU A 338 -11.75 -13.12 4.81
N GLU A 339 -12.55 -12.34 4.08
CA GLU A 339 -12.36 -12.10 2.65
C GLU A 339 -11.02 -11.41 2.36
N ALA A 340 -10.57 -10.50 3.23
CA ALA A 340 -9.25 -9.88 3.15
C ALA A 340 -8.13 -10.89 3.37
N THR A 341 -8.24 -11.74 4.40
CA THR A 341 -7.30 -12.82 4.68
C THR A 341 -7.15 -13.73 3.46
N LEU A 342 -8.26 -14.15 2.85
CA LEU A 342 -8.27 -14.99 1.65
C LEU A 342 -7.65 -14.29 0.44
N ARG A 343 -7.86 -12.98 0.26
CA ARG A 343 -7.21 -12.20 -0.80
C ARG A 343 -5.70 -12.20 -0.62
N VAL A 344 -5.20 -11.93 0.58
CA VAL A 344 -3.74 -11.95 0.86
C VAL A 344 -3.18 -13.35 0.68
N LYS A 345 -3.84 -14.37 1.22
CA LYS A 345 -3.45 -15.79 1.09
C LYS A 345 -3.20 -16.16 -0.38
N ASN A 346 -4.11 -15.73 -1.25
CA ASN A 346 -4.10 -16.03 -2.68
C ASN A 346 -3.26 -15.04 -3.53
N GLY A 347 -2.58 -14.07 -2.92
CA GLY A 347 -1.84 -13.03 -3.67
C GLY A 347 -2.74 -12.10 -4.50
N MET A 348 -4.04 -12.05 -4.18
CA MET A 348 -5.07 -11.24 -4.86
C MET A 348 -5.37 -9.92 -4.12
N SER A 349 -4.55 -9.58 -3.14
CA SER A 349 -4.67 -8.35 -2.37
C SER A 349 -4.34 -7.15 -3.27
N MET A 350 -5.28 -6.22 -3.37
CA MET A 350 -5.18 -5.04 -4.23
C MET A 350 -5.09 -3.74 -3.43
N VAL A 351 -5.08 -3.84 -2.10
CA VAL A 351 -4.85 -2.68 -1.23
C VAL A 351 -3.44 -2.15 -1.44
N ASP A 352 -3.33 -0.84 -1.55
CA ASP A 352 -2.09 -0.08 -1.59
C ASP A 352 -1.35 -0.13 -0.23
N ASP A 353 -0.13 0.42 -0.11
CA ASP A 353 0.60 0.45 1.17
C ASP A 353 0.14 1.57 2.12
N ILE A 354 -1.09 2.07 1.92
CA ILE A 354 -1.59 3.32 2.47
C ILE A 354 -2.58 3.08 3.60
N TYR A 355 -2.20 3.18 4.86
CA TYR A 355 -3.18 3.09 5.97
C TYR A 355 -4.24 4.20 6.03
N ASP A 356 -5.50 3.87 5.79
CA ASP A 356 -6.62 4.80 5.92
C ASP A 356 -6.60 5.48 7.30
N VAL A 357 -6.77 6.81 7.32
CA VAL A 357 -6.89 7.58 8.57
C VAL A 357 -8.13 7.14 9.32
N ALA A 358 -8.04 7.06 10.65
CA ALA A 358 -9.19 6.75 11.50
C ALA A 358 -10.40 7.64 11.20
N PRO A 359 -11.55 7.07 10.77
CA PRO A 359 -12.77 7.84 10.58
C PRO A 359 -13.18 8.64 11.82
N GLU A 360 -12.91 8.09 13.00
CA GLU A 360 -13.13 8.68 14.31
C GLU A 360 -12.36 10.00 14.47
N ARG A 361 -11.10 10.04 14.01
CA ARG A 361 -10.26 11.24 14.01
C ARG A 361 -10.74 12.28 13.01
N VAL A 362 -11.08 11.87 11.79
CA VAL A 362 -11.63 12.79 10.79
C VAL A 362 -12.90 13.48 11.30
N ARG A 363 -13.77 12.74 11.99
CA ARG A 363 -14.99 13.28 12.61
C ARG A 363 -14.67 14.27 13.74
N PHE A 364 -13.64 13.98 14.54
CA PHE A 364 -13.18 14.89 15.58
C PHE A 364 -12.64 16.20 15.02
N GLU A 365 -11.72 16.12 14.06
CA GLU A 365 -11.11 17.28 13.40
C GLU A 365 -12.17 18.13 12.70
N LEU A 366 -13.13 17.49 12.00
CA LEU A 366 -14.25 18.19 11.38
C LEU A 366 -15.15 18.90 12.41
N ARG A 367 -15.40 18.29 13.57
CA ARG A 367 -16.17 18.93 14.66
C ARG A 367 -15.44 20.13 15.24
N GLN A 368 -14.13 20.04 15.43
CA GLN A 368 -13.31 21.16 15.89
C GLN A 368 -13.35 22.32 14.88
N GLN A 369 -13.20 22.00 13.60
CA GLN A 369 -13.30 22.98 12.51
C GLN A 369 -14.69 23.62 12.44
N LEU A 370 -15.76 22.83 12.59
CA LEU A 370 -17.13 23.35 12.60
C LEU A 370 -17.46 24.16 13.87
N ALA A 371 -16.88 23.81 15.03
CA ALA A 371 -17.03 24.55 16.28
C ALA A 371 -16.30 25.90 16.25
N ALA A 372 -15.27 26.04 15.43
CA ALA A 372 -14.56 27.29 15.19
C ALA A 372 -15.31 28.26 14.26
N ILE A 373 -16.38 27.81 13.59
CA ILE A 373 -17.22 28.66 12.73
C ILE A 373 -18.33 29.31 13.58
N PRO A 374 -18.51 30.64 13.52
CA PRO A 374 -19.63 31.34 14.18
C PRO A 374 -20.96 30.70 13.80
N GLU A 375 -21.86 30.55 14.77
CA GLU A 375 -23.13 29.81 14.61
C GLU A 375 -23.96 30.30 13.41
N GLU A 376 -23.90 31.60 13.13
CA GLU A 376 -24.60 32.29 12.05
C GLU A 376 -24.07 31.94 10.64
N ALA A 377 -22.81 31.51 10.52
CA ALA A 377 -22.16 31.18 9.24
C ALA A 377 -22.15 29.67 8.94
N ARG A 378 -22.46 28.84 9.94
CA ARG A 378 -22.38 27.37 9.89
C ARG A 378 -23.36 26.77 8.86
N ASP A 379 -24.56 27.34 8.77
CA ASP A 379 -25.61 26.85 7.87
C ASP A 379 -25.31 27.13 6.38
N ALA A 380 -24.64 28.23 6.08
CA ALA A 380 -24.22 28.58 4.72
C ALA A 380 -23.13 27.63 4.19
N GLU A 381 -22.15 27.28 5.03
CA GLU A 381 -21.07 26.36 4.63
C GLU A 381 -21.59 24.91 4.51
N ILE A 382 -22.52 24.50 5.37
CA ILE A 382 -23.23 23.21 5.23
C ILE A 382 -24.04 23.18 3.92
N ALA A 383 -24.69 24.28 3.53
CA ALA A 383 -25.45 24.37 2.28
C ALA A 383 -24.55 24.26 1.04
N LYS A 384 -23.37 24.89 1.07
CA LYS A 384 -22.36 24.82 0.02
C LYS A 384 -21.79 23.40 -0.17
N LEU A 385 -21.48 22.70 0.93
CA LEU A 385 -21.03 21.31 0.89
C LEU A 385 -22.12 20.36 0.38
N ARG A 386 -23.40 20.62 0.70
CA ARG A 386 -24.55 19.88 0.14
C ARG A 386 -24.70 20.09 -1.37
N ALA A 387 -24.53 21.32 -1.86
CA ALA A 387 -24.62 21.64 -3.30
C ALA A 387 -23.51 20.98 -4.14
N ALA A 388 -22.33 20.75 -3.55
CA ALA A 388 -21.26 19.97 -4.19
C ALA A 388 -21.65 18.49 -4.33
N LYS A 389 -22.27 17.90 -3.30
CA LYS A 389 -22.66 16.48 -3.29
C LYS A 389 -23.84 16.16 -4.23
N ILE A 390 -24.75 17.11 -4.43
CA ILE A 390 -25.89 16.98 -5.37
C ILE A 390 -25.42 16.76 -6.81
N ARG A 391 -24.33 17.40 -7.23
CA ARG A 391 -23.76 17.25 -8.57
C ARG A 391 -23.09 15.88 -8.80
N GLU A 392 -22.50 15.32 -7.75
CA GLU A 392 -21.82 14.02 -7.79
C GLU A 392 -22.81 12.84 -7.87
N VAL A 393 -23.96 12.94 -7.21
CA VAL A 393 -25.00 11.89 -7.23
C VAL A 393 -25.73 11.84 -8.58
N ALA A 394 -25.90 12.98 -9.25
CA ALA A 394 -26.51 13.06 -10.57
C ALA A 394 -25.71 12.32 -11.66
N ASP A 395 -24.38 12.24 -11.53
CA ASP A 395 -23.48 11.54 -12.46
C ASP A 395 -23.60 10.01 -12.37
N LEU A 396 -23.92 9.47 -11.18
CA LEU A 396 -24.04 8.04 -10.94
C LEU A 396 -25.36 7.43 -11.44
N ASP A 397 -26.46 8.17 -11.35
CA ASP A 397 -27.78 7.73 -11.81
C ASP A 397 -27.83 7.55 -13.34
N GLY A 398 -27.04 8.36 -14.07
CA GLY A 398 -26.83 8.23 -15.51
C GLY A 398 -26.11 6.93 -15.91
N LYS A 399 -25.08 6.51 -15.14
CA LYS A 399 -24.29 5.31 -15.40
C LYS A 399 -25.08 4.01 -15.15
N VAL A 400 -25.98 4.01 -14.17
CA VAL A 400 -26.88 2.88 -13.86
C VAL A 400 -27.98 2.73 -14.93
N THR A 401 -28.44 3.84 -15.50
CA THR A 401 -29.43 3.85 -16.59
C THR A 401 -28.87 3.23 -17.87
N LEU A 402 -27.61 3.53 -18.22
CA LEU A 402 -26.88 2.94 -19.34
C LEU A 402 -26.74 1.40 -19.24
N LEU A 403 -26.46 0.89 -18.04
CA LEU A 403 -26.32 -0.55 -17.81
C LEU A 403 -27.67 -1.31 -17.91
N LYS A 404 -28.79 -0.66 -17.59
CA LYS A 404 -30.15 -1.24 -17.75
C LYS A 404 -30.60 -1.31 -19.20
N GLN A 405 -30.22 -0.31 -20.01
CA GLN A 405 -30.49 -0.29 -21.45
C GLN A 405 -29.73 -1.42 -22.16
N GLU A 406 -28.48 -1.67 -21.79
CA GLU A 406 -27.67 -2.75 -22.35
C GLU A 406 -28.19 -4.14 -21.97
N ALA A 407 -28.67 -4.31 -20.74
CA ALA A 407 -29.31 -5.56 -20.30
C ALA A 407 -30.65 -5.84 -21.02
N SER A 408 -31.43 -4.80 -21.32
CA SER A 408 -32.70 -4.93 -22.06
C SER A 408 -32.47 -5.22 -23.55
N ARG A 409 -31.38 -4.68 -24.13
CA ARG A 409 -30.94 -4.95 -25.52
C ARG A 409 -30.55 -6.41 -25.74
N LEU A 410 -30.01 -7.07 -24.72
CA LEU A 410 -29.62 -8.49 -24.76
C LEU A 410 -30.81 -9.46 -24.57
N GLN A 411 -31.93 -8.99 -24.01
CA GLN A 411 -33.14 -9.80 -23.81
C GLN A 411 -34.11 -9.79 -24.99
N SER A 412 -34.00 -8.85 -25.95
CA SER A 412 -34.93 -8.70 -27.08
C SER A 412 -34.70 -9.66 -28.26
N GLY A 413 -33.78 -10.62 -28.14
CA GLY A 413 -33.87 -11.91 -28.85
C GLY A 413 -33.43 -11.98 -30.32
N ASN A 414 -32.67 -11.01 -30.86
CA ASN A 414 -32.27 -11.04 -32.28
C ASN A 414 -30.85 -11.53 -32.61
N GLU A 415 -30.05 -11.99 -31.63
CA GLU A 415 -28.73 -12.59 -31.90
C GLU A 415 -28.44 -13.82 -31.02
N THR A 416 -27.90 -14.87 -31.62
CA THR A 416 -27.57 -16.15 -30.98
C THR A 416 -26.21 -16.08 -30.26
N ALA A 417 -26.23 -15.82 -28.95
CA ALA A 417 -25.05 -15.90 -28.09
C ALA A 417 -24.79 -17.35 -27.60
N PRO A 418 -23.52 -17.78 -27.42
CA PRO A 418 -23.16 -19.10 -26.88
C PRO A 418 -23.74 -19.34 -25.47
N GLU A 419 -24.08 -20.60 -25.13
CA GLU A 419 -24.66 -21.04 -23.84
C GLU A 419 -24.05 -20.40 -22.57
N PRO A 420 -22.72 -20.21 -22.43
CA PRO A 420 -22.12 -19.58 -21.26
C PRO A 420 -22.54 -18.11 -21.07
N GLN A 421 -22.79 -17.40 -22.16
CA GLN A 421 -23.20 -16.00 -22.14
C GLN A 421 -24.69 -15.86 -21.80
N ARG A 422 -25.52 -16.83 -22.20
CA ARG A 422 -26.91 -16.97 -21.73
C ARG A 422 -26.95 -17.27 -20.23
N GLU A 423 -26.11 -18.18 -19.74
CA GLU A 423 -26.05 -18.58 -18.33
C GLU A 423 -25.53 -17.45 -17.42
N ILE A 424 -24.55 -16.66 -17.87
CA ILE A 424 -24.05 -15.46 -17.17
C ILE A 424 -25.14 -14.38 -17.10
N THR A 425 -25.89 -14.19 -18.18
CA THR A 425 -26.97 -13.19 -18.26
C THR A 425 -28.17 -13.61 -17.41
N GLU A 426 -28.53 -14.89 -17.41
CA GLU A 426 -29.56 -15.46 -16.53
C GLU A 426 -29.15 -15.44 -15.06
N THR A 427 -27.86 -15.64 -14.75
CA THR A 427 -27.33 -15.58 -13.37
C THR A 427 -27.29 -14.15 -12.84
N ALA A 428 -26.93 -13.17 -13.68
CA ALA A 428 -27.03 -11.75 -13.37
C ALA A 428 -28.49 -11.31 -13.18
N ALA A 429 -29.40 -11.77 -14.06
CA ALA A 429 -30.84 -11.50 -13.95
C ALA A 429 -31.47 -12.14 -12.69
N ARG A 430 -31.12 -13.39 -12.35
CA ARG A 430 -31.54 -14.07 -11.10
C ARG A 430 -30.96 -13.39 -9.86
N SER A 431 -29.74 -12.86 -9.92
CA SER A 431 -29.11 -12.14 -8.79
C SER A 431 -29.74 -10.77 -8.55
N ILE A 432 -30.16 -10.09 -9.63
CA ILE A 432 -30.92 -8.84 -9.57
C ILE A 432 -32.36 -9.09 -9.08
N GLN A 433 -32.99 -10.20 -9.48
CA GLN A 433 -34.32 -10.62 -9.00
C GLN A 433 -34.28 -11.02 -7.51
N LYS A 434 -33.30 -11.83 -7.07
CA LYS A 434 -33.08 -12.16 -5.65
C LYS A 434 -32.84 -10.92 -4.78
N ALA A 435 -32.17 -9.91 -5.32
CA ALA A 435 -31.92 -8.65 -4.61
C ALA A 435 -33.17 -7.76 -4.53
N ARG A 436 -34.06 -7.83 -5.52
CA ARG A 436 -35.41 -7.23 -5.47
C ARG A 436 -36.31 -7.96 -4.47
N ASP A 437 -36.29 -9.29 -4.46
CA ASP A 437 -37.08 -10.10 -3.51
C ASP A 437 -36.58 -9.90 -2.06
N ALA A 438 -35.27 -9.67 -1.86
CA ALA A 438 -34.68 -9.27 -0.58
C ALA A 438 -35.04 -7.84 -0.15
N GLN A 439 -35.44 -6.97 -1.09
CA GLN A 439 -35.97 -5.64 -0.81
C GLN A 439 -37.46 -5.67 -0.42
N ALA A 440 -38.16 -6.79 -0.64
CA ALA A 440 -39.57 -6.97 -0.26
C ALA A 440 -39.80 -7.24 1.24
N VAL A 441 -38.74 -7.37 2.06
CA VAL A 441 -38.87 -7.71 3.50
C VAL A 441 -38.67 -6.53 4.46
N GLU A 442 -38.14 -5.38 4.02
CA GLU A 442 -38.02 -4.22 4.92
C GLU A 442 -38.39 -2.89 4.24
N GLN A 443 -39.69 -2.59 4.23
CA GLN A 443 -40.13 -1.22 4.55
C GLN A 443 -41.12 -1.23 5.72
N PRO A 444 -41.06 -0.20 6.57
CA PRO A 444 -41.62 -0.20 7.91
C PRO A 444 -43.14 -0.03 7.89
N GLN A 445 -43.85 -0.85 8.66
CA GLN A 445 -45.24 -0.57 9.02
C GLN A 445 -45.33 0.10 10.41
N PRO A 446 -46.34 0.94 10.63
CA PRO A 446 -46.49 1.77 11.82
C PRO A 446 -46.97 0.95 13.02
N LYS A 447 -46.70 1.43 14.23
CA LYS A 447 -47.33 0.88 15.45
C LYS A 447 -48.86 0.99 15.34
N LEU A 448 -49.59 -0.13 15.38
CA LEU A 448 -50.32 -0.62 16.56
C LEU A 448 -51.29 -1.79 16.23
N THR A 449 -51.24 -2.81 17.08
CA THR A 449 -52.30 -3.77 17.49
C THR A 449 -53.10 -4.59 16.45
N THR A 450 -52.96 -5.91 16.63
CA THR A 450 -53.94 -7.02 16.45
C THR A 450 -54.45 -7.38 15.04
N THR A 451 -54.23 -8.66 14.71
CA THR A 451 -54.93 -9.59 13.77
C THR A 451 -54.69 -9.49 12.25
N SER A 452 -54.25 -10.63 11.68
CA SER A 452 -54.21 -11.04 10.25
C SER A 452 -55.59 -10.97 9.55
N PRO A 453 -55.79 -11.29 8.23
CA PRO A 453 -54.88 -11.63 7.10
C PRO A 453 -55.23 -10.98 5.71
N ALA A 454 -54.27 -11.06 4.77
CA ALA A 454 -54.38 -11.26 3.30
C ALA A 454 -55.13 -10.30 2.31
N VAL A 455 -54.51 -10.20 1.12
CA VAL A 455 -55.01 -9.96 -0.27
C VAL A 455 -54.81 -8.58 -0.94
N LEU A 456 -54.24 -8.69 -2.15
CA LEU A 456 -53.97 -7.79 -3.28
C LEU A 456 -54.94 -6.61 -3.52
N THR A 457 -54.41 -5.45 -3.95
CA THR A 457 -54.42 -4.98 -5.37
C THR A 457 -53.82 -3.56 -5.50
N MET A 458 -53.09 -3.29 -6.60
CA MET A 458 -52.64 -1.96 -7.02
C MET A 458 -53.83 -1.16 -7.62
N PRO A 459 -53.80 0.19 -7.59
CA PRO A 459 -53.56 0.90 -8.84
C PRO A 459 -52.77 2.24 -8.76
N GLU A 460 -51.92 2.40 -9.79
CA GLU A 460 -51.54 3.56 -10.64
C GLU A 460 -51.26 5.00 -10.10
N PRO A 461 -50.40 5.78 -10.82
CA PRO A 461 -49.52 6.81 -10.29
C PRO A 461 -49.93 8.27 -10.60
N GLY A 462 -49.59 9.19 -9.70
CA GLY A 462 -49.64 10.63 -9.98
C GLY A 462 -49.44 11.54 -8.75
N SER A 463 -48.60 12.57 -8.91
CA SER A 463 -48.45 13.78 -8.07
C SER A 463 -47.82 13.68 -6.66
N ILE A 464 -46.49 13.82 -6.59
CA ILE A 464 -45.72 14.99 -6.07
C ILE A 464 -46.37 15.73 -4.86
N LYS A 465 -45.82 15.93 -3.64
CA LYS A 465 -44.57 16.62 -3.14
C LYS A 465 -44.51 16.49 -1.58
N VAL A 466 -43.50 15.87 -0.93
CA VAL A 466 -42.27 16.39 -0.23
C VAL A 466 -42.49 17.42 0.93
N PRO A 467 -41.94 17.17 2.15
CA PRO A 467 -40.73 17.90 2.61
C PRO A 467 -39.66 17.08 3.38
N LEU A 468 -38.42 17.54 3.22
CA LEU A 468 -37.10 17.02 3.61
C LEU A 468 -36.75 17.07 5.12
N LYS A 469 -35.72 16.28 5.53
CA LYS A 469 -34.58 16.79 6.35
C LYS A 469 -33.35 15.86 6.35
N PHE A 470 -32.18 16.45 6.08
CA PHE A 470 -30.84 15.83 6.15
C PHE A 470 -30.18 16.06 7.52
N ARG A 471 -29.40 15.06 7.98
CA ARG A 471 -28.27 15.26 8.92
C ARG A 471 -26.97 14.77 8.27
N VAL A 472 -25.98 15.66 8.28
CA VAL A 472 -24.55 15.41 8.08
C VAL A 472 -24.05 14.65 9.32
N ALA A 473 -23.05 13.78 9.13
CA ALA A 473 -22.39 12.90 10.11
C ALA A 473 -22.92 11.45 10.20
N HIS A 474 -22.01 10.51 9.90
CA HIS A 474 -21.97 9.11 10.34
C HIS A 474 -23.08 8.14 9.86
N ARG A 475 -23.08 7.61 8.63
CA ARG A 475 -23.72 6.30 8.25
C ARG A 475 -23.29 5.76 6.85
N LEU A 476 -21.99 5.68 6.54
CA LEU A 476 -21.53 5.14 5.24
C LEU A 476 -20.68 3.86 5.33
N TYR A 477 -20.61 3.20 6.50
CA TYR A 477 -19.92 1.92 6.63
C TYR A 477 -20.83 0.71 6.80
N ASP A 478 -22.13 0.84 6.54
CA ASP A 478 -23.03 -0.32 6.52
C ASP A 478 -23.99 -0.29 5.34
N ARG A 479 -24.04 -1.45 4.64
CA ARG A 479 -25.06 -2.01 3.70
C ARG A 479 -24.59 -2.20 2.25
N PRO A 480 -25.16 -3.17 1.50
CA PRO A 480 -25.54 -4.56 1.82
C PRO A 480 -24.92 -5.58 0.83
N MET A 481 -25.09 -6.88 1.08
CA MET A 481 -24.59 -8.04 0.29
C MET A 481 -24.60 -7.93 -1.25
N MET A 482 -25.46 -7.10 -1.84
CA MET A 482 -25.54 -6.85 -3.29
C MET A 482 -24.22 -6.39 -3.92
N PHE A 483 -23.46 -5.52 -3.26
CA PHE A 483 -22.19 -5.01 -3.81
C PHE A 483 -21.08 -6.06 -3.78
N LYS A 484 -21.13 -6.99 -2.79
CA LYS A 484 -20.19 -8.11 -2.65
C LYS A 484 -20.54 -9.29 -3.57
N ALA A 485 -21.82 -9.60 -3.76
CA ALA A 485 -22.31 -10.67 -4.64
C ALA A 485 -21.97 -10.42 -6.12
N VAL A 486 -22.09 -9.17 -6.59
CA VAL A 486 -21.75 -8.78 -7.98
C VAL A 486 -20.25 -8.93 -8.26
N ARG A 487 -19.40 -8.62 -7.27
CA ARG A 487 -17.94 -8.73 -7.40
C ARG A 487 -17.43 -10.18 -7.28
N PHE A 488 -18.15 -11.02 -6.52
CA PHE A 488 -17.88 -12.45 -6.39
C PHE A 488 -18.29 -13.23 -7.66
N ALA A 489 -19.47 -12.95 -8.22
CA ALA A 489 -19.93 -13.57 -9.48
C ALA A 489 -18.96 -13.29 -10.64
N TYR A 490 -18.44 -12.05 -10.71
CA TYR A 490 -17.44 -11.66 -11.70
C TYR A 490 -16.09 -12.40 -11.57
N ARG A 491 -15.69 -12.77 -10.34
CA ARG A 491 -14.42 -13.48 -10.07
C ARG A 491 -14.54 -15.00 -10.18
N ALA A 492 -15.69 -15.57 -9.83
CA ALA A 492 -15.98 -17.00 -10.01
C ALA A 492 -15.99 -17.38 -11.51
N ALA A 493 -16.56 -16.53 -12.37
CA ALA A 493 -16.51 -16.68 -13.82
C ALA A 493 -15.08 -16.71 -14.39
N LYS A 494 -14.13 -16.05 -13.70
CA LYS A 494 -12.71 -15.98 -14.09
C LYS A 494 -11.89 -17.21 -13.66
N ARG A 495 -12.34 -17.99 -12.67
CA ARG A 495 -11.59 -19.12 -12.06
C ARG A 495 -11.89 -20.49 -12.68
N VAL A 496 -13.03 -20.67 -13.34
CA VAL A 496 -13.38 -21.91 -14.06
C VAL A 496 -12.57 -22.06 -15.36
N VAL A 497 -11.85 -21.00 -15.77
CA VAL A 497 -11.09 -20.96 -17.03
C VAL A 497 -9.68 -21.60 -16.94
N ASN A 498 -9.09 -21.88 -15.77
CA ASN A 498 -7.75 -22.54 -15.74
C ASN A 498 -7.28 -23.16 -14.39
N PRO A 499 -7.12 -24.50 -14.25
CA PRO A 499 -6.55 -25.19 -13.08
C PRO A 499 -5.25 -26.00 -13.37
N SER A 500 -4.33 -26.06 -12.38
CA SER A 500 -3.23 -27.05 -12.15
C SER A 500 -1.76 -26.71 -12.49
N SER A 501 -0.88 -26.73 -11.46
CA SER A 501 0.28 -27.65 -11.33
C SER A 501 1.11 -27.35 -10.07
N ALA A 502 1.63 -28.40 -9.41
CA ALA A 502 2.53 -28.36 -8.26
C ALA A 502 3.66 -29.43 -8.39
N THR A 503 4.87 -29.08 -7.90
CA THR A 503 6.08 -29.87 -7.47
C THR A 503 7.12 -30.49 -8.45
N GLU A 504 8.29 -29.82 -8.62
CA GLU A 504 9.75 -30.08 -8.27
C GLU A 504 10.56 -31.41 -8.58
N PRO A 505 11.95 -31.52 -8.49
CA PRO A 505 12.98 -31.33 -9.57
C PRO A 505 14.15 -32.40 -9.72
N ALA A 506 15.03 -32.20 -10.75
CA ALA A 506 16.49 -32.48 -10.86
C ALA A 506 17.08 -33.64 -11.73
N GLN A 507 17.79 -33.31 -12.84
CA GLN A 507 19.23 -33.60 -13.11
C GLN A 507 19.69 -33.09 -14.51
N LYS A 508 20.96 -32.66 -14.62
CA LYS A 508 21.55 -31.86 -15.70
C LYS A 508 22.14 -32.67 -16.88
N LYS A 509 22.04 -32.07 -18.08
CA LYS A 509 22.86 -32.18 -19.32
C LYS A 509 22.62 -33.35 -20.31
N LYS A 510 21.62 -33.17 -21.19
CA LYS A 510 21.65 -33.34 -22.67
C LYS A 510 20.20 -33.08 -23.16
N VAL A 511 20.04 -32.59 -24.40
CA VAL A 511 18.74 -32.40 -25.12
C VAL A 511 17.99 -31.13 -24.62
N ILE A 512 17.75 -30.00 -25.31
CA ILE A 512 17.49 -29.65 -26.73
C ILE A 512 16.59 -30.66 -27.43
N ALA A 513 15.45 -30.91 -26.79
CA ALA A 513 14.17 -31.43 -27.25
C ALA A 513 13.35 -31.64 -25.96
N ASP A 514 12.09 -31.22 -25.94
CA ASP A 514 11.11 -31.44 -24.87
C ASP A 514 11.26 -30.63 -23.56
N LEU A 515 11.30 -29.31 -23.69
CA LEU A 515 10.65 -28.40 -22.73
C LEU A 515 9.23 -28.12 -23.29
N PRO A 516 8.11 -28.56 -22.68
CA PRO A 516 6.79 -28.21 -23.18
C PRO A 516 6.43 -26.76 -22.80
N ASP A 517 6.16 -25.97 -23.83
CA ASP A 517 5.86 -24.54 -23.81
C ASP A 517 4.68 -24.14 -22.89
N GLN A 518 4.94 -23.28 -21.91
CA GLN A 518 4.00 -22.20 -21.57
C GLN A 518 4.62 -20.81 -21.79
N VAL A 519 5.58 -20.75 -22.71
CA VAL A 519 5.53 -19.75 -23.80
C VAL A 519 4.52 -20.27 -24.85
N ALA A 520 3.26 -20.41 -24.46
CA ALA A 520 2.15 -20.72 -25.36
C ALA A 520 0.89 -20.29 -24.62
N MET A 521 0.26 -19.16 -24.94
CA MET A 521 -0.03 -18.62 -26.27
C MET A 521 0.37 -17.15 -26.35
N ALA A 522 1.06 -16.63 -27.36
CA ALA A 522 1.69 -17.21 -28.53
C ALA A 522 2.92 -16.32 -28.82
N SER A 523 4.14 -16.87 -28.80
CA SER A 523 5.29 -16.14 -29.34
C SER A 523 5.70 -16.78 -30.66
N SER A 524 5.10 -16.35 -31.76
CA SER A 524 5.74 -16.51 -33.06
C SER A 524 7.01 -15.67 -33.03
N ARG A 525 8.18 -16.29 -33.13
CA ARG A 525 9.40 -15.53 -33.44
C ARG A 525 9.30 -15.10 -34.90
N HIS A 526 9.06 -13.82 -35.11
CA HIS A 526 8.99 -13.24 -36.44
C HIS A 526 10.40 -12.81 -36.88
N GLN A 527 10.78 -13.16 -38.10
CA GLN A 527 12.03 -12.71 -38.73
C GLN A 527 11.83 -11.26 -39.19
N LEU A 528 12.72 -10.35 -38.78
CA LEU A 528 12.68 -8.96 -39.24
C LEU A 528 13.32 -8.89 -40.63
N GLU A 529 12.58 -8.46 -41.66
CA GLU A 529 13.15 -8.25 -42.99
C GLU A 529 14.09 -7.02 -42.96
N GLY A 530 15.30 -7.16 -43.49
CA GLY A 530 16.30 -6.08 -43.55
C GLY A 530 15.89 -5.00 -44.54
N HIS A 531 15.38 -3.89 -44.01
CA HIS A 531 15.00 -2.70 -44.79
C HIS A 531 15.56 -1.45 -44.12
N ASP A 532 15.97 -0.48 -44.92
CA ASP A 532 16.39 0.85 -44.45
C ASP A 532 15.26 1.48 -43.62
N VAL A 533 15.54 1.88 -42.37
CA VAL A 533 14.53 2.44 -41.48
C VAL A 533 14.53 3.97 -41.58
N GLN A 534 13.39 4.55 -41.94
CA GLN A 534 13.25 5.99 -42.05
C GLN A 534 12.97 6.60 -40.66
N GLU A 535 13.75 7.58 -40.24
CA GLU A 535 13.45 8.32 -39.01
C GLU A 535 12.31 9.32 -39.23
N VAL A 536 11.34 9.29 -38.33
CA VAL A 536 10.19 10.20 -38.31
C VAL A 536 9.95 10.72 -36.90
N SER A 537 9.61 12.00 -36.78
CA SER A 537 9.10 12.55 -35.51
C SER A 537 7.66 12.15 -35.32
N LEU A 538 7.22 12.02 -34.07
CA LEU A 538 5.82 11.88 -33.71
C LEU A 538 4.92 12.88 -34.46
N GLU A 539 5.35 14.12 -34.68
CA GLU A 539 4.55 15.16 -35.34
C GLU A 539 4.31 14.92 -36.84
N SER A 540 5.15 14.12 -37.47
CA SER A 540 5.12 13.87 -38.92
C SER A 540 4.21 12.71 -39.33
N ILE A 541 3.60 12.01 -38.36
CA ILE A 541 2.64 10.93 -38.63
C ILE A 541 1.27 11.54 -38.97
N GLY A 542 0.76 11.24 -40.17
CA GLY A 542 -0.32 12.01 -40.78
C GLY A 542 -1.72 11.93 -40.13
N ARG A 543 -1.97 11.04 -39.17
CA ARG A 543 -3.28 10.88 -38.53
C ARG A 543 -3.30 11.41 -37.10
N VAL A 544 -4.06 12.48 -36.88
CA VAL A 544 -4.27 13.09 -35.57
C VAL A 544 -5.64 12.69 -35.03
N ALA A 545 -5.66 12.00 -33.90
CA ALA A 545 -6.87 11.69 -33.16
C ALA A 545 -7.35 12.92 -32.39
N SER A 546 -8.64 13.20 -32.46
CA SER A 546 -9.27 14.33 -31.77
C SER A 546 -9.41 14.12 -30.26
N SER A 547 -9.23 12.88 -29.78
CA SER A 547 -9.31 12.52 -28.36
C SER A 547 -8.47 11.28 -28.01
N LYS A 548 -8.19 11.10 -26.71
CA LYS A 548 -7.57 9.87 -26.16
C LYS A 548 -8.35 8.62 -26.57
N GLN A 549 -9.69 8.69 -26.52
CA GLN A 549 -10.54 7.56 -26.83
C GLN A 549 -10.46 7.16 -28.30
N GLU A 550 -10.41 8.15 -29.20
CA GLU A 550 -10.21 7.89 -30.62
C GLU A 550 -8.86 7.22 -30.88
N MET A 551 -7.78 7.67 -30.22
CA MET A 551 -6.47 7.03 -30.31
C MET A 551 -6.49 5.57 -29.80
N LEU A 552 -7.17 5.32 -28.68
CA LEU A 552 -7.29 3.99 -28.06
C LEU A 552 -8.23 3.03 -28.81
N THR A 553 -9.04 3.51 -29.74
CA THR A 553 -9.96 2.68 -30.54
C THR A 553 -9.58 2.60 -32.02
N SER A 554 -8.64 3.45 -32.45
CA SER A 554 -8.08 3.40 -33.79
C SER A 554 -7.38 2.07 -34.06
N ASN A 555 -7.61 1.51 -35.24
CA ASN A 555 -6.83 0.38 -35.81
C ASN A 555 -5.67 0.87 -36.69
N GLU A 556 -5.57 2.19 -36.87
CA GLU A 556 -4.49 2.88 -37.57
C GLU A 556 -3.55 3.55 -36.57
N ASP A 557 -2.29 3.71 -36.97
CA ASP A 557 -1.33 4.47 -36.20
C ASP A 557 -1.74 5.95 -36.17
N CYS A 558 -1.73 6.55 -34.99
CA CYS A 558 -2.19 7.93 -34.83
C CYS A 558 -1.58 8.61 -33.61
N ILE A 559 -1.67 9.93 -33.61
CA ILE A 559 -1.18 10.80 -32.54
C ILE A 559 -2.35 11.44 -31.82
N TRP A 560 -2.25 11.59 -30.51
CA TRP A 560 -3.15 12.41 -29.70
C TRP A 560 -2.34 13.43 -28.89
N THR A 561 -2.79 14.68 -28.88
CA THR A 561 -2.22 15.74 -28.02
C THR A 561 -3.05 15.82 -26.73
N ALA A 562 -2.44 15.44 -25.61
CA ALA A 562 -3.07 15.49 -24.30
C ALA A 562 -3.08 16.92 -23.72
N PHE A 563 -1.96 17.63 -23.88
CA PHE A 563 -1.82 19.02 -23.46
C PHE A 563 -1.24 19.84 -24.61
N SER A 564 -1.90 20.95 -24.94
CA SER A 564 -1.44 21.94 -25.93
C SER A 564 -0.24 22.71 -25.40
N PRO A 565 0.65 23.25 -26.26
CA PRO A 565 1.74 24.11 -25.78
C PRO A 565 1.19 25.33 -25.04
N CYS A 566 1.92 25.80 -24.03
CA CYS A 566 1.57 27.02 -23.32
C CYS A 566 2.81 27.82 -22.86
N ASN A 567 2.67 29.14 -22.82
CA ASN A 567 3.68 30.02 -22.24
C ASN A 567 3.49 30.09 -20.72
N VAL A 568 4.54 29.77 -19.98
CA VAL A 568 4.56 29.89 -18.52
C VAL A 568 5.16 31.25 -18.18
N GLU A 569 4.28 32.24 -17.97
CA GLU A 569 4.67 33.55 -17.46
C GLU A 569 4.80 33.47 -15.93
N ALA A 570 6.03 33.37 -15.44
CA ALA A 570 6.28 33.38 -14.01
C ALA A 570 7.11 34.61 -13.64
N GLU A 571 6.52 35.49 -12.83
CA GLU A 571 7.20 36.60 -12.16
C GLU A 571 8.13 36.04 -11.07
N LEU A 572 9.20 35.37 -11.47
CA LEU A 572 10.26 34.96 -10.55
C LEU A 572 11.33 36.04 -10.55
N ALA A 573 11.75 36.47 -9.37
CA ALA A 573 12.93 37.31 -9.17
C ALA A 573 13.99 36.51 -8.39
N PRO A 574 14.73 35.58 -9.03
CA PRO A 574 15.76 34.80 -8.36
C PRO A 574 16.79 35.71 -7.68
N ARG A 575 17.13 35.39 -6.44
CA ARG A 575 18.23 36.06 -5.73
C ARG A 575 19.50 35.25 -5.97
N LEU A 576 20.44 35.82 -6.73
CA LEU A 576 21.74 35.22 -6.97
C LEU A 576 22.76 35.75 -5.96
N HIS A 577 23.39 34.82 -5.26
CA HIS A 577 24.49 35.07 -4.33
C HIS A 577 25.75 34.45 -4.89
N VAL A 578 26.74 35.27 -5.23
CA VAL A 578 27.99 34.82 -5.87
C VAL A 578 29.07 34.70 -4.80
N ALA A 579 29.60 33.50 -4.59
CA ALA A 579 30.69 33.29 -3.63
C ALA A 579 31.97 34.01 -4.08
N LYS A 580 32.82 34.35 -3.10
CA LYS A 580 34.08 35.04 -3.35
C LYS A 580 35.00 34.20 -4.24
N GLY A 581 35.41 34.75 -5.39
CA GLY A 581 36.29 34.08 -6.35
C GLY A 581 35.60 33.50 -7.58
N VAL A 582 34.26 33.44 -7.60
CA VAL A 582 33.49 32.99 -8.76
C VAL A 582 33.36 34.11 -9.80
N VAL A 583 33.76 33.84 -11.05
CA VAL A 583 33.84 34.85 -12.13
C VAL A 583 32.62 34.89 -13.06
N ASN A 584 31.77 33.86 -13.07
CA ASN A 584 30.65 33.72 -14.01
C ASN A 584 29.30 34.26 -13.50
N GLY A 585 29.31 34.96 -12.36
CA GLY A 585 28.09 35.42 -11.69
C GLY A 585 27.20 36.32 -12.55
N ASP A 586 27.79 37.26 -13.29
CA ASP A 586 27.05 38.21 -14.14
C ASP A 586 26.43 37.56 -15.38
N GLU A 587 27.08 36.54 -15.94
CA GLU A 587 26.52 35.74 -17.02
C GLU A 587 25.32 34.94 -16.53
N PHE A 588 25.47 34.21 -15.43
CA PHE A 588 24.39 33.42 -14.86
C PHE A 588 23.22 34.29 -14.37
N ALA A 589 23.49 35.48 -13.81
CA ALA A 589 22.46 36.45 -13.45
C ALA A 589 21.62 36.90 -14.66
N ARG A 590 22.23 37.05 -15.85
CA ARG A 590 21.48 37.36 -17.08
C ARG A 590 20.61 36.18 -17.51
N MET A 591 21.10 34.95 -17.38
CA MET A 591 20.36 33.73 -17.73
C MET A 591 19.20 33.44 -16.76
N LEU A 592 19.37 33.75 -15.48
CA LEU A 592 18.32 33.62 -14.47
C LEU A 592 17.18 34.64 -14.65
N LYS A 593 17.41 35.75 -15.34
CA LYS A 593 16.35 36.76 -15.62
C LYS A 593 15.40 36.34 -16.76
N THR A 594 15.76 35.34 -17.57
CA THR A 594 14.87 34.77 -18.60
C THR A 594 14.07 33.60 -18.03
N VAL A 595 13.04 33.89 -17.23
CA VAL A 595 12.19 32.86 -16.62
C VAL A 595 10.89 32.53 -17.38
N PRO A 596 10.33 33.33 -18.31
CA PRO A 596 9.26 32.82 -19.14
C PRO A 596 9.80 31.73 -20.06
N TYR A 597 9.10 30.60 -20.11
CA TYR A 597 9.41 29.52 -21.03
C TYR A 597 8.15 28.98 -21.67
N GLU A 598 8.31 28.44 -22.88
CA GLU A 598 7.26 27.70 -23.55
C GLU A 598 7.32 26.24 -23.10
N ALA A 599 6.25 25.74 -22.51
CA ALA A 599 6.07 24.32 -22.23
C ALA A 599 5.59 23.64 -23.51
N ALA A 600 6.36 22.66 -23.99
CA ALA A 600 6.02 21.87 -25.17
C ALA A 600 4.73 21.06 -24.93
N PRO A 601 3.95 20.72 -25.97
CA PRO A 601 2.77 19.89 -25.81
C PRO A 601 3.13 18.51 -25.28
N LEU A 602 2.22 17.86 -24.56
CA LEU A 602 2.33 16.43 -24.27
C LEU A 602 1.56 15.64 -25.32
N ARG A 603 2.27 14.93 -26.19
CA ARG A 603 1.70 14.15 -27.29
C ARG A 603 2.04 12.66 -27.15
N PHE A 604 1.08 11.83 -27.52
CA PHE A 604 1.19 10.38 -27.52
C PHE A 604 0.97 9.82 -28.92
N GLY A 605 1.87 8.96 -29.38
CA GLY A 605 1.67 8.15 -30.58
C GLY A 605 1.32 6.71 -30.19
N ARG A 606 0.30 6.14 -30.84
CA ARG A 606 -0.01 4.72 -30.74
C ARG A 606 0.33 4.02 -32.04
N PHE A 607 1.11 2.94 -31.95
CA PHE A 607 1.63 2.20 -33.09
C PHE A 607 1.29 0.72 -32.99
N HIS A 608 0.67 0.17 -34.03
CA HIS A 608 0.27 -1.22 -34.09
C HIS A 608 1.36 -2.08 -34.71
N ASN A 609 1.50 -3.32 -34.22
CA ASN A 609 2.48 -4.29 -34.70
C ASN A 609 3.90 -3.72 -34.78
N CYS A 610 4.29 -2.98 -33.73
CA CYS A 610 5.58 -2.31 -33.65
C CYS A 610 6.58 -3.12 -32.83
N VAL A 611 7.86 -2.85 -33.05
CA VAL A 611 8.98 -3.48 -32.34
C VAL A 611 9.66 -2.43 -31.48
N ALA A 612 9.91 -2.74 -30.21
CA ALA A 612 10.64 -1.84 -29.33
C ALA A 612 11.48 -2.59 -28.29
N HIS A 613 12.56 -1.95 -27.86
CA HIS A 613 13.31 -2.37 -26.68
C HIS A 613 12.66 -1.80 -25.39
N PRO A 614 12.63 -2.54 -24.26
CA PRO A 614 11.91 -2.13 -23.05
C PRO A 614 12.49 -0.96 -22.24
N ILE A 615 13.50 -0.26 -22.76
CA ILE A 615 14.04 0.99 -22.17
C ILE A 615 13.84 2.21 -23.08
N ALA A 616 12.86 2.11 -23.98
CA ALA A 616 12.51 3.08 -25.02
C ALA A 616 13.74 3.61 -25.75
N VAL A 617 14.34 2.74 -26.55
CA VAL A 617 15.40 3.07 -27.47
C VAL A 617 15.03 2.36 -28.77
N ALA A 618 14.65 3.15 -29.78
CA ALA A 618 14.12 2.74 -31.09
C ALA A 618 12.81 1.94 -31.01
N LEU A 619 11.68 2.64 -30.97
CA LEU A 619 10.40 2.06 -31.42
C LEU A 619 10.36 2.10 -32.95
N VAL A 620 10.24 0.93 -33.56
CA VAL A 620 10.11 0.73 -35.01
C VAL A 620 8.67 0.36 -35.34
N THR A 621 8.02 1.14 -36.19
CA THR A 621 6.63 0.90 -36.62
C THR A 621 6.57 -0.23 -37.66
N ARG A 622 5.35 -0.73 -37.92
CA ARG A 622 5.10 -1.72 -38.99
C ARG A 622 5.44 -1.23 -40.41
N ASN A 623 5.67 0.08 -40.59
CA ASN A 623 6.02 0.70 -41.87
C ASN A 623 7.54 0.96 -42.00
N ASN A 624 8.37 0.32 -41.17
CA ASN A 624 9.82 0.52 -41.12
C ASN A 624 10.20 1.99 -40.86
N GLN A 625 9.55 2.60 -39.87
CA GLN A 625 9.89 3.94 -39.39
C GLN A 625 10.36 3.91 -37.94
N VAL A 626 11.46 4.60 -37.61
CA VAL A 626 11.91 4.81 -36.22
C VAL A 626 11.32 6.10 -35.68
N ILE A 627 10.69 6.03 -34.51
CA ILE A 627 10.18 7.21 -33.82
C ILE A 627 11.33 7.95 -33.12
N ALA A 628 11.67 9.12 -33.63
CA ALA A 628 12.83 9.93 -33.21
C ALA A 628 12.86 10.23 -31.70
N GLU A 629 11.69 10.48 -31.09
CA GLU A 629 11.53 10.79 -29.67
C GLU A 629 11.96 9.64 -28.77
N THR A 630 11.90 8.40 -29.25
CA THR A 630 12.39 7.22 -28.53
C THR A 630 13.91 7.07 -28.61
N MET A 631 14.59 7.84 -29.45
CA MET A 631 16.05 7.73 -29.69
C MET A 631 16.86 8.91 -29.14
N ARG A 632 16.19 10.01 -28.82
CA ARG A 632 16.86 11.28 -28.51
C ARG A 632 17.79 11.22 -27.29
N ILE A 633 17.33 10.69 -26.15
CA ILE A 633 18.18 10.63 -24.95
C ILE A 633 19.37 9.71 -25.19
N TYR A 634 19.18 8.61 -25.93
CA TYR A 634 20.25 7.68 -26.27
C TYR A 634 21.33 8.38 -27.08
N ARG A 635 20.97 9.08 -28.17
CA ARG A 635 21.92 9.84 -28.98
C ARG A 635 22.66 10.91 -28.20
N TYR A 636 22.00 11.48 -27.19
CA TYR A 636 22.57 12.47 -26.29
C TYR A 636 23.63 11.86 -25.34
N VAL A 637 23.41 10.66 -24.81
CA VAL A 637 24.37 9.96 -23.94
C VAL A 637 25.31 9.00 -24.69
N ARG A 638 25.16 8.85 -26.02
CA ARG A 638 25.90 7.90 -26.88
C ARG A 638 27.42 8.05 -26.78
N SER A 639 27.95 9.23 -26.50
CA SER A 639 29.40 9.42 -26.27
C SER A 639 29.94 8.67 -25.04
N GLN A 640 29.06 8.24 -24.13
CA GLN A 640 29.35 7.44 -22.94
C GLN A 640 28.84 5.99 -23.03
N VAL A 641 28.11 5.64 -24.10
CA VAL A 641 27.50 4.31 -24.30
C VAL A 641 27.96 3.78 -25.65
N THR A 642 29.01 2.95 -25.66
CA THR A 642 29.57 2.37 -26.89
C THR A 642 28.79 1.19 -27.45
N GLU A 643 27.75 0.68 -26.79
CA GLU A 643 27.21 -0.66 -27.10
C GLU A 643 25.69 -0.75 -26.93
N LEU A 644 24.91 -0.24 -27.90
CA LEU A 644 23.62 -0.89 -28.18
C LEU A 644 23.89 -2.03 -29.16
N GLU A 645 23.83 -3.27 -28.68
CA GLU A 645 24.04 -4.45 -29.52
C GLU A 645 22.82 -4.81 -30.39
N TYR A 646 21.72 -4.03 -30.32
CA TYR A 646 20.49 -4.25 -31.10
C TYR A 646 20.15 -3.14 -32.11
N LEU A 647 20.91 -2.04 -32.18
CA LEU A 647 20.69 -0.95 -33.16
C LEU A 647 22.04 -0.42 -33.67
N VAL A 648 22.20 -0.29 -34.98
CA VAL A 648 23.33 0.39 -35.64
C VAL A 648 22.84 1.71 -36.20
N GLU A 649 23.67 2.75 -36.14
CA GLU A 649 23.54 3.94 -36.97
C GLU A 649 24.84 4.10 -37.77
N ASP A 650 24.74 4.02 -39.09
CA ASP A 650 25.83 4.20 -40.07
C ASP A 650 25.45 5.22 -41.16
N ASP A 651 26.29 5.36 -42.20
CA ASP A 651 26.08 6.31 -43.30
C ASP A 651 24.81 6.02 -44.13
N ALA A 652 24.20 4.83 -43.99
CA ALA A 652 22.95 4.44 -44.65
C ALA A 652 21.71 4.70 -43.78
N GLY A 653 21.86 4.89 -42.47
CA GLY A 653 20.78 5.22 -41.54
C GLY A 653 20.77 4.37 -40.26
N ALA A 654 19.66 4.39 -39.53
CA ALA A 654 19.46 3.58 -38.32
C ALA A 654 18.82 2.22 -38.67
N HIS A 655 19.38 1.10 -38.22
CA HIS A 655 18.80 -0.23 -38.43
C HIS A 655 18.94 -1.15 -37.21
N LEU A 656 17.95 -2.03 -36.98
CA LEU A 656 17.98 -3.02 -35.89
C LEU A 656 18.95 -4.15 -36.21
N LYS A 657 19.82 -4.53 -35.26
CA LYS A 657 20.72 -5.71 -35.36
C LYS A 657 20.02 -7.03 -35.03
N ALA A 658 18.90 -6.97 -34.29
CA ALA A 658 18.20 -8.18 -33.87
C ALA A 658 17.54 -8.86 -35.07
N GLU A 659 17.82 -10.15 -35.29
CA GLU A 659 17.23 -10.93 -36.39
C GLU A 659 15.82 -11.44 -36.05
N THR A 660 15.46 -11.49 -34.77
CA THR A 660 14.17 -12.00 -34.28
C THR A 660 13.62 -11.13 -33.14
N ALA A 661 12.29 -11.07 -33.04
CA ALA A 661 11.58 -10.41 -31.95
C ALA A 661 10.68 -11.38 -31.17
N THR A 662 10.54 -11.16 -29.87
CA THR A 662 9.56 -11.90 -29.03
C THR A 662 8.20 -11.21 -29.11
N GLU A 663 7.16 -11.93 -29.52
CA GLU A 663 5.80 -11.38 -29.60
C GLU A 663 5.10 -11.31 -28.25
N ILE A 664 4.48 -10.16 -27.98
CA ILE A 664 3.65 -9.87 -26.81
C ILE A 664 2.30 -9.38 -27.31
N ASP A 665 1.27 -10.22 -27.15
CA ASP A 665 -0.11 -9.89 -27.51
C ASP A 665 -0.78 -9.00 -26.44
N ALA A 666 -0.23 -7.80 -26.25
CA ALA A 666 -0.76 -6.79 -25.36
C ALA A 666 -0.64 -5.39 -25.97
N ASP A 667 -1.59 -4.53 -25.64
CA ASP A 667 -1.43 -3.09 -25.80
C ASP A 667 -0.59 -2.59 -24.63
N VAL A 668 0.48 -1.87 -24.95
CA VAL A 668 1.45 -1.41 -23.95
C VAL A 668 1.67 0.08 -23.99
N ILE A 669 2.10 0.65 -22.86
CA ILE A 669 2.75 1.96 -22.82
C ILE A 669 4.21 1.76 -22.43
N ILE A 670 5.09 2.47 -23.14
CA ILE A 670 6.53 2.47 -22.87
C ILE A 670 6.89 3.87 -22.37
N PRO A 671 6.81 4.12 -21.05
CA PRO A 671 6.86 5.47 -20.50
C PRO A 671 8.28 5.93 -20.13
N MET A 672 9.28 5.07 -20.26
CA MET A 672 10.60 5.27 -19.66
C MET A 672 11.69 5.14 -20.71
N HIS A 673 12.55 6.15 -20.77
CA HIS A 673 13.77 6.15 -21.57
C HIS A 673 14.97 5.60 -20.78
N TYR A 674 16.14 5.45 -21.42
CA TYR A 674 17.33 4.87 -20.81
C TYR A 674 17.75 5.49 -19.45
N SER A 675 17.69 6.81 -19.31
CA SER A 675 18.05 7.50 -18.07
C SER A 675 17.04 7.19 -16.95
N GLN A 676 17.53 6.70 -15.82
CA GLN A 676 16.72 6.35 -14.64
C GLN A 676 16.84 7.39 -13.52
N ALA A 677 17.29 8.62 -13.85
CA ALA A 677 17.44 9.66 -12.86
C ALA A 677 16.06 10.06 -12.30
N PHE A 678 15.99 10.24 -10.98
CA PHE A 678 14.75 10.51 -10.26
C PHE A 678 13.93 11.67 -10.84
N GLY A 679 14.57 12.76 -11.28
CA GLY A 679 13.89 13.89 -11.92
C GLY A 679 13.14 13.50 -13.20
N HIS A 680 13.77 12.71 -14.08
CA HIS A 680 13.11 12.22 -15.30
C HIS A 680 11.96 11.27 -15.00
N VAL A 681 12.08 10.46 -13.94
CA VAL A 681 10.95 9.62 -13.53
C VAL A 681 9.77 10.50 -13.08
N VAL A 682 10.03 11.53 -12.27
CA VAL A 682 8.98 12.43 -11.77
C VAL A 682 8.37 13.28 -12.90
N PHE A 683 9.16 13.89 -13.78
CA PHE A 683 8.65 14.85 -14.76
C PHE A 683 8.35 14.26 -16.15
N ASP A 684 9.03 13.18 -16.54
CA ASP A 684 8.82 12.58 -17.87
C ASP A 684 7.94 11.34 -17.76
N MET A 685 8.27 10.39 -16.88
CA MET A 685 7.58 9.09 -16.83
C MET A 685 6.21 9.15 -16.13
N VAL A 686 6.14 9.74 -14.93
CA VAL A 686 4.90 9.75 -14.14
C VAL A 686 3.75 10.44 -14.89
N PRO A 687 3.91 11.63 -15.52
CA PRO A 687 2.82 12.26 -16.27
C PRO A 687 2.30 11.42 -17.43
N GLN A 688 3.17 10.66 -18.11
CA GLN A 688 2.77 9.72 -19.16
C GLN A 688 1.87 8.62 -18.61
N LEU A 689 2.28 7.99 -17.51
CA LEU A 689 1.48 6.96 -16.85
C LEU A 689 0.15 7.52 -16.34
N LEU A 690 0.16 8.74 -15.82
CA LEU A 690 -1.04 9.40 -15.31
C LEU A 690 -2.04 9.75 -16.42
N ALA A 691 -1.58 10.11 -17.62
CA ALA A 691 -2.46 10.33 -18.78
C ALA A 691 -3.25 9.06 -19.17
N PHE A 692 -2.68 7.88 -18.89
CA PHE A 692 -3.27 6.56 -19.16
C PHE A 692 -3.59 5.77 -17.90
N ARG A 693 -3.71 6.44 -16.75
CA ARG A 693 -3.85 5.78 -15.45
C ARG A 693 -5.01 4.79 -15.43
N ASP A 694 -6.15 5.21 -15.97
CA ASP A 694 -7.38 4.44 -15.97
C ASP A 694 -7.25 3.20 -16.87
N GLU A 695 -6.59 3.33 -18.02
CA GLU A 695 -6.33 2.21 -18.93
C GLU A 695 -5.35 1.19 -18.32
N ILE A 696 -4.35 1.67 -17.57
CA ILE A 696 -3.36 0.84 -16.89
C ILE A 696 -3.96 0.09 -15.71
N ILE A 697 -4.73 0.78 -14.85
CA ILE A 697 -5.41 0.16 -13.70
C ILE A 697 -6.48 -0.83 -14.17
N ALA A 698 -7.11 -0.58 -15.32
CA ALA A 698 -8.03 -1.51 -15.94
C ALA A 698 -7.33 -2.70 -16.61
N GLU A 699 -5.99 -2.80 -16.56
CA GLU A 699 -5.15 -3.78 -17.24
C GLU A 699 -5.37 -3.86 -18.77
N ARG A 700 -6.03 -2.85 -19.36
CA ARG A 700 -6.24 -2.72 -20.82
C ARG A 700 -4.99 -2.21 -21.52
N LEU A 701 -4.14 -1.53 -20.77
CA LEU A 701 -2.83 -1.07 -21.20
C LEU A 701 -1.82 -1.55 -20.18
N ARG A 702 -0.78 -2.25 -20.63
CA ARG A 702 0.26 -2.75 -19.74
C ARG A 702 1.45 -1.79 -19.72
N VAL A 703 2.02 -1.54 -18.55
CA VAL A 703 3.21 -0.67 -18.46
C VAL A 703 4.46 -1.50 -18.69
N VAL A 704 5.18 -1.24 -19.76
CA VAL A 704 6.46 -1.90 -20.02
C VAL A 704 7.54 -1.25 -19.16
N LEU A 705 8.15 -2.05 -18.30
CA LEU A 705 9.37 -1.71 -17.58
C LEU A 705 10.45 -2.72 -17.95
N SER A 706 11.72 -2.35 -17.80
CA SER A 706 12.82 -3.28 -17.97
C SER A 706 13.20 -3.97 -16.66
N THR A 707 13.89 -5.11 -16.75
CA THR A 707 14.63 -5.71 -15.64
C THR A 707 15.68 -4.77 -15.03
N LYS A 708 16.10 -3.73 -15.77
CA LYS A 708 17.01 -2.68 -15.29
C LYS A 708 16.30 -1.59 -14.48
N ALA A 709 14.96 -1.51 -14.48
CA ALA A 709 14.22 -0.46 -13.78
C ALA A 709 14.54 -0.44 -12.27
N PRO A 710 14.73 0.74 -11.64
CA PRO A 710 15.09 0.79 -10.23
C PRO A 710 14.01 0.18 -9.34
N LYS A 711 14.40 -0.57 -8.31
CA LYS A 711 13.43 -1.24 -7.41
C LYS A 711 12.51 -0.27 -6.66
N TRP A 712 12.97 0.95 -6.41
CA TRP A 712 12.14 2.01 -5.81
C TRP A 712 11.05 2.51 -6.74
N LEU A 713 11.19 2.34 -8.07
CA LEU A 713 10.25 2.86 -9.06
C LEU A 713 8.86 2.28 -8.88
N ILE A 714 8.70 0.96 -8.81
CA ILE A 714 7.40 0.30 -8.64
C ILE A 714 6.73 0.74 -7.32
N ARG A 715 7.54 0.92 -6.26
CA ARG A 715 7.06 1.41 -4.96
C ARG A 715 6.63 2.87 -5.04
N MET A 716 7.40 3.72 -5.72
CA MET A 716 7.05 5.11 -5.98
C MET A 716 5.73 5.19 -6.76
N LEU A 717 5.60 4.41 -7.84
CA LEU A 717 4.40 4.39 -8.68
C LEU A 717 3.14 3.90 -7.94
N SER A 718 3.31 3.15 -6.84
CA SER A 718 2.19 2.77 -5.99
C SER A 718 1.48 3.96 -5.35
N VAL A 719 2.15 5.11 -5.16
CA VAL A 719 1.51 6.35 -4.67
C VAL A 719 0.54 6.95 -5.68
N TRP A 720 0.52 6.46 -6.93
CA TRP A 720 -0.50 6.80 -7.92
C TRP A 720 -1.41 5.61 -8.25
N GLY A 721 -1.35 4.53 -7.46
CA GLY A 721 -2.19 3.34 -7.63
C GLY A 721 -1.71 2.35 -8.67
N PHE A 722 -0.46 2.47 -9.14
CA PHE A 722 0.13 1.45 -10.02
C PHE A 722 0.72 0.30 -9.18
N LEU A 723 0.14 -0.89 -9.30
CA LEU A 723 0.49 -2.08 -8.52
C LEU A 723 1.32 -3.07 -9.36
N PRO A 724 2.05 -4.01 -8.72
CA PRO A 724 2.95 -4.95 -9.42
C PRO A 724 2.33 -5.67 -10.62
N HIS A 725 1.04 -6.01 -10.53
CA HIS A 725 0.34 -6.72 -11.58
C HIS A 725 -0.06 -5.83 -12.78
N HIS A 726 0.22 -4.52 -12.82
CA HIS A 726 0.03 -3.66 -14.01
C HIS A 726 1.27 -3.62 -14.93
N PHE A 727 2.43 -4.05 -14.42
CA PHE A 727 3.70 -3.95 -15.14
C PHE A 727 3.97 -5.22 -15.96
N LEU A 728 4.55 -5.06 -17.15
CA LEU A 728 5.24 -6.11 -17.89
C LEU A 728 6.73 -5.81 -17.75
N ILE A 729 7.41 -6.60 -16.92
CA ILE A 729 8.85 -6.44 -16.68
C ILE A 729 9.58 -7.32 -17.70
N LEU A 730 10.18 -6.68 -18.70
CA LEU A 730 10.81 -7.34 -19.84
C LEU A 730 12.34 -7.28 -19.71
N ASP A 731 13.04 -8.28 -20.25
CA ASP A 731 14.49 -8.31 -20.20
C ASP A 731 15.10 -7.21 -21.08
N ALA A 732 16.05 -6.46 -20.52
CA ALA A 732 16.81 -5.39 -21.17
C ALA A 732 18.27 -5.77 -21.45
N ALA A 733 18.54 -7.08 -21.62
CA ALA A 733 19.74 -7.56 -22.29
C ALA A 733 19.88 -6.87 -23.66
N SER A 734 21.12 -6.56 -24.04
CA SER A 734 21.50 -5.73 -25.19
C SER A 734 21.08 -6.27 -26.56
N THR A 735 20.44 -7.44 -26.66
CA THR A 735 19.99 -8.03 -27.94
C THR A 735 18.48 -8.30 -27.99
N ALA A 736 17.73 -8.08 -26.90
CA ALA A 736 16.32 -8.46 -26.81
C ALA A 736 15.38 -7.37 -27.35
N VAL A 737 14.63 -7.66 -28.41
CA VAL A 737 13.56 -6.79 -28.92
C VAL A 737 12.21 -7.51 -28.87
N TYR A 738 11.15 -6.73 -28.63
CA TYR A 738 9.80 -7.25 -28.44
C TYR A 738 8.86 -6.64 -29.46
N LYS A 739 8.01 -7.47 -30.05
CA LYS A 739 6.95 -7.05 -30.95
C LYS A 739 5.64 -7.00 -30.20
N PHE A 740 4.99 -5.84 -30.19
CA PHE A 740 3.76 -5.61 -29.43
C PHE A 740 2.54 -5.52 -30.35
N ARG A 741 1.36 -5.94 -29.86
CA ARG A 741 0.08 -5.70 -30.57
C ARG A 741 -0.11 -4.21 -30.86
N SER A 742 0.07 -3.37 -29.83
CA SER A 742 0.34 -1.95 -30.03
C SER A 742 1.17 -1.37 -28.89
N ALA A 743 1.92 -0.31 -29.15
CA ALA A 743 2.65 0.43 -28.14
C ALA A 743 2.34 1.93 -28.20
N ILE A 744 2.16 2.52 -27.02
CA ILE A 744 2.02 3.96 -26.81
C ILE A 744 3.37 4.51 -26.33
N VAL A 745 3.85 5.54 -27.01
CA VAL A 745 5.02 6.34 -26.63
C VAL A 745 4.68 7.82 -26.69
N SER A 746 5.45 8.66 -26.01
CA SER A 746 5.21 10.10 -25.98
C SER A 746 6.46 10.91 -26.32
N ASN A 747 6.25 12.19 -26.64
CA ASN A 747 7.35 13.13 -26.79
C ASN A 747 8.03 13.50 -25.45
N ALA A 748 7.47 13.13 -24.29
CA ALA A 748 8.16 13.29 -23.00
C ALA A 748 9.42 12.41 -22.89
N LEU A 749 9.52 11.35 -23.71
CA LEU A 749 10.74 10.52 -23.82
C LEU A 749 11.98 11.32 -24.30
N THR A 750 11.77 12.54 -24.81
CA THR A 750 12.85 13.48 -25.17
C THR A 750 13.53 14.14 -23.98
N THR A 751 13.04 13.94 -22.75
CA THR A 751 13.42 14.63 -21.50
C THR A 751 13.09 16.12 -21.43
N PHE A 752 12.50 16.68 -22.48
CA PHE A 752 12.23 18.11 -22.55
C PHE A 752 11.26 18.57 -21.46
N THR A 753 10.31 17.70 -21.06
CA THR A 753 9.36 17.94 -19.97
C THR A 753 10.03 18.13 -18.61
N THR A 754 11.14 17.46 -18.31
CA THR A 754 11.93 17.70 -17.10
C THR A 754 12.49 19.11 -17.06
N PHE A 755 12.99 19.62 -18.19
CA PHE A 755 13.59 20.95 -18.24
C PHE A 755 12.57 22.07 -18.39
N PHE A 756 11.41 21.78 -18.97
CA PHE A 756 10.33 22.72 -19.25
C PHE A 756 9.00 22.12 -18.76
N PRO A 757 8.80 22.03 -17.42
CA PRO A 757 7.67 21.32 -16.86
C PRO A 757 6.36 21.98 -17.27
N HIS A 758 5.44 21.17 -17.81
CA HIS A 758 4.16 21.69 -18.25
C HIS A 758 3.22 21.91 -17.04
N PRO A 759 2.56 23.06 -16.89
CA PRO A 759 1.65 23.33 -15.76
C PRO A 759 0.59 22.25 -15.57
N GLU A 760 -0.04 21.82 -16.65
CA GLU A 760 -1.03 20.73 -16.64
C GLU A 760 -0.44 19.38 -16.18
N THR A 761 0.84 19.10 -16.39
CA THR A 761 1.47 17.84 -15.90
C THR A 761 1.73 17.90 -14.40
N ALA A 762 2.16 19.05 -13.89
CA ALA A 762 2.32 19.30 -12.46
C ALA A 762 0.98 19.20 -11.72
N ASP A 763 -0.05 19.80 -12.31
CA ASP A 763 -1.41 19.74 -11.82
C ASP A 763 -1.99 18.32 -11.92
N LEU A 764 -1.74 17.59 -13.02
CA LEU A 764 -2.11 16.18 -13.16
C LEU A 764 -1.49 15.32 -12.05
N MET A 765 -0.20 15.47 -11.76
CA MET A 765 0.48 14.74 -10.68
C MET A 765 -0.12 15.06 -9.31
N SER A 766 -0.41 16.33 -9.04
CA SER A 766 -1.00 16.78 -7.77
C SER A 766 -2.43 16.26 -7.60
N ARG A 767 -3.24 16.28 -8.66
CA ARG A 767 -4.64 15.83 -8.65
C ARG A 767 -4.82 14.30 -8.62
N THR A 768 -3.79 13.53 -8.99
CA THR A 768 -3.88 12.06 -9.12
C THR A 768 -3.11 11.29 -8.04
N LEU A 769 -2.45 12.00 -7.13
CA LEU A 769 -1.74 11.41 -6.01
C LEU A 769 -2.71 10.64 -5.09
N VAL A 770 -2.43 9.36 -4.91
CA VAL A 770 -3.10 8.47 -3.95
C VAL A 770 -2.21 8.50 -2.70
N LEU A 771 -2.45 9.47 -1.81
CA LEU A 771 -1.62 9.73 -0.63
C LEU A 771 -1.44 8.48 0.24
N PRO A 772 -0.25 7.86 0.36
CA PRO A 772 0.04 7.00 1.50
C PRO A 772 0.06 7.83 2.76
N PRO A 773 -0.32 7.28 3.92
CA PRO A 773 -0.26 7.98 5.16
C PRO A 773 1.19 7.88 5.63
N ALA A 774 1.79 9.04 5.85
CA ALA A 774 3.11 9.23 6.43
C ALA A 774 3.49 8.09 7.36
N VAL A 775 4.51 7.30 7.01
CA VAL A 775 4.96 6.19 7.86
C VAL A 775 5.63 6.72 9.13
N GLN A 776 6.09 7.98 9.09
CA GLN A 776 6.56 8.74 10.24
C GLN A 776 6.14 10.22 10.16
N ASP A 777 6.04 10.88 11.31
CA ASP A 777 5.95 12.34 11.37
C ASP A 777 7.33 12.97 11.10
N TYR A 778 7.57 13.36 9.85
CA TYR A 778 8.74 14.14 9.45
C TYR A 778 8.44 15.65 9.44
N ARG A 779 7.80 16.19 10.49
CA ARG A 779 7.65 17.65 10.69
C ARG A 779 8.99 18.35 10.90
N ALA A 780 9.67 18.63 9.79
CA ALA A 780 10.82 19.52 9.75
C ALA A 780 10.47 20.70 8.83
N ARG A 781 10.23 21.86 9.41
CA ARG A 781 9.97 23.10 8.65
C ARG A 781 11.21 23.60 7.90
N ARG A 782 12.40 23.15 8.32
CA ARG A 782 13.68 23.51 7.72
C ARG A 782 14.44 22.23 7.43
N ILE A 783 14.71 21.97 6.17
CA ILE A 783 15.33 20.72 5.74
C ILE A 783 16.56 20.99 4.90
N TYR A 784 17.60 20.20 5.15
CA TYR A 784 18.78 20.14 4.29
C TYR A 784 18.75 18.81 3.52
N LEU A 785 18.81 18.87 2.20
CA LEU A 785 18.83 17.71 1.31
C LEU A 785 20.28 17.20 1.21
N GLY A 786 20.61 16.25 2.08
CA GLY A 786 21.89 15.55 2.08
C GLY A 786 21.98 14.50 0.97
N ARG A 787 23.20 14.05 0.70
CA ARG A 787 23.52 13.02 -0.32
C ARG A 787 24.40 11.91 0.28
N SER A 788 24.07 11.46 1.49
CA SER A 788 24.94 10.60 2.30
C SER A 788 24.76 9.11 2.02
N SER A 789 23.73 8.69 1.28
CA SER A 789 23.44 7.29 0.97
C SER A 789 24.16 6.76 -0.27
N GLU A 790 24.55 5.48 -0.22
CA GLU A 790 25.08 4.70 -1.35
C GLU A 790 24.08 4.58 -2.51
N THR A 791 22.79 4.86 -2.27
CA THR A 791 21.73 4.88 -3.28
C THR A 791 21.72 6.14 -4.15
N THR A 792 22.53 7.14 -3.81
CA THR A 792 22.63 8.39 -4.56
C THR A 792 23.60 8.24 -5.74
N ASN A 793 23.06 8.19 -6.96
CA ASN A 793 23.86 8.14 -8.19
C ASN A 793 24.22 9.56 -8.69
N SER A 794 25.07 10.28 -7.95
CA SER A 794 25.55 11.61 -8.35
C SER A 794 27.05 11.78 -8.10
N GLY A 795 27.80 12.21 -9.11
CA GLY A 795 29.21 12.58 -8.98
C GLY A 795 29.45 13.97 -8.36
N ARG A 796 28.40 14.68 -7.92
CA ARG A 796 28.49 16.04 -7.38
C ARG A 796 28.53 16.03 -5.86
N THR A 797 29.61 16.55 -5.29
CA THR A 797 29.85 16.60 -3.83
C THR A 797 30.17 18.02 -3.35
N ILE A 798 30.00 18.27 -2.05
CA ILE A 798 30.43 19.52 -1.40
C ILE A 798 31.60 19.19 -0.46
N ALA A 799 32.77 19.79 -0.69
CA ALA A 799 33.98 19.49 0.07
C ALA A 799 33.84 19.79 1.57
N ASN A 800 33.16 20.89 1.91
CA ASN A 800 32.95 21.36 3.26
C ASN A 800 31.51 21.13 3.77
N GLU A 801 30.83 20.08 3.28
CA GLU A 801 29.43 19.79 3.61
C GLU A 801 29.21 19.62 5.11
N ALA A 802 30.14 19.00 5.83
CA ALA A 802 30.04 18.81 7.28
C ALA A 802 29.97 20.15 8.04
N ALA A 803 30.74 21.16 7.61
CA ALA A 803 30.71 22.49 8.23
C ALA A 803 29.38 23.20 7.93
N LEU A 804 28.88 23.07 6.69
CA LEU A 804 27.57 23.58 6.28
C LEU A 804 26.43 22.93 7.08
N GLN A 805 26.40 21.59 7.17
CA GLN A 805 25.39 20.86 7.94
C GLN A 805 25.42 21.26 9.42
N ALA A 806 26.61 21.37 10.02
CA ALA A 806 26.74 21.81 11.41
C ALA A 806 26.18 23.24 11.62
N ALA A 807 26.39 24.15 10.66
CA ALA A 807 25.85 25.50 10.73
C ALA A 807 24.32 25.56 10.55
N LEU A 808 23.77 24.71 9.66
CA LEU A 808 22.33 24.57 9.42
C LEU A 808 21.61 23.93 10.63
N VAL A 809 22.18 22.89 11.23
CA VAL A 809 21.59 22.22 12.41
C VAL A 809 21.46 23.19 13.58
N LYS A 810 22.44 24.08 13.80
CA LYS A 810 22.35 25.15 14.81
C LYS A 810 21.15 26.09 14.60
N ARG A 811 20.61 26.17 13.37
CA ARG A 811 19.45 26.97 12.97
C ARG A 811 18.14 26.17 12.90
N GLY A 812 18.15 24.94 13.40
CA GLY A 812 16.98 24.06 13.46
C GLY A 812 16.70 23.32 12.17
N PHE A 813 17.66 23.21 11.24
CA PHE A 813 17.51 22.35 10.07
C PHE A 813 17.65 20.88 10.44
N LYS A 814 16.81 20.06 9.81
CA LYS A 814 16.97 18.61 9.80
C LYS A 814 17.71 18.20 8.53
N VAL A 815 18.85 17.52 8.70
CA VAL A 815 19.56 16.89 7.57
C VAL A 815 18.79 15.63 7.19
N ILE A 816 18.32 15.58 5.95
CA ILE A 816 17.55 14.47 5.38
C ILE A 816 18.20 14.02 4.09
N ASP A 817 18.36 12.72 3.93
CA ASP A 817 18.60 12.12 2.63
C ASP A 817 17.26 11.58 2.09
N PRO A 818 16.66 12.18 1.03
CA PRO A 818 15.42 11.69 0.47
C PRO A 818 15.52 10.28 -0.13
N ALA A 819 16.70 9.83 -0.57
CA ALA A 819 16.88 8.55 -1.24
C ALA A 819 16.61 7.34 -0.32
N VAL A 820 16.66 7.54 1.00
CA VAL A 820 16.37 6.48 2.00
C VAL A 820 14.92 6.49 2.50
N LEU A 821 14.10 7.46 2.09
CA LEU A 821 12.72 7.60 2.53
C LEU A 821 11.73 6.92 1.57
N ALA A 822 10.64 6.39 2.11
CA ALA A 822 9.49 6.04 1.28
C ALA A 822 9.00 7.29 0.54
N TYR A 823 8.51 7.14 -0.69
CA TYR A 823 8.17 8.31 -1.50
C TYR A 823 7.05 9.16 -0.89
N SER A 824 6.11 8.56 -0.16
CA SER A 824 5.13 9.30 0.65
C SER A 824 5.79 10.16 1.73
N ASP A 825 6.78 9.61 2.44
CA ASP A 825 7.49 10.35 3.48
C ASP A 825 8.30 11.51 2.85
N GLN A 826 8.78 11.35 1.61
CA GLN A 826 9.39 12.45 0.84
C GLN A 826 8.35 13.53 0.47
N ILE A 827 7.16 13.15 0.00
CA ILE A 827 6.08 14.10 -0.31
C ILE A 827 5.74 14.90 0.95
N ASP A 828 5.47 14.23 2.07
CA ASP A 828 5.08 14.86 3.33
C ASP A 828 6.15 15.84 3.84
N LEU A 829 7.42 15.40 3.83
CA LEU A 829 8.56 16.23 4.22
C LEU A 829 8.64 17.53 3.40
N PHE A 830 8.44 17.43 2.08
CA PHE A 830 8.56 18.58 1.18
C PHE A 830 7.30 19.47 1.17
N THR A 831 6.12 18.92 1.46
CA THR A 831 4.88 19.70 1.61
C THR A 831 4.94 20.63 2.82
N ASP A 832 5.52 20.18 3.94
CA ASP A 832 5.59 20.95 5.18
C ASP A 832 6.82 21.86 5.30
N ALA A 833 7.82 21.69 4.45
CA ALA A 833 9.04 22.49 4.49
C ALA A 833 8.79 23.97 4.11
N GLU A 834 9.25 24.88 4.96
CA GLU A 834 9.27 26.32 4.75
C GLU A 834 10.59 26.77 4.13
N ILE A 835 11.69 26.13 4.52
CA ILE A 835 13.02 26.37 3.96
C ILE A 835 13.67 25.04 3.57
N ILE A 836 14.07 24.94 2.30
CA ILE A 836 14.73 23.77 1.73
C ILE A 836 16.10 24.21 1.23
N VAL A 837 17.16 23.62 1.77
CA VAL A 837 18.55 23.88 1.35
C VAL A 837 19.11 22.58 0.77
N GLY A 838 19.82 22.63 -0.35
CA GLY A 838 20.39 21.41 -0.93
C GLY A 838 21.37 21.69 -2.06
N ALA A 839 22.21 20.70 -2.35
CA ALA A 839 23.07 20.73 -3.53
C ALA A 839 22.23 20.60 -4.82
N HIS A 840 22.58 21.36 -5.86
CA HIS A 840 21.91 21.36 -7.16
C HIS A 840 21.73 19.95 -7.74
N GLY A 841 20.50 19.49 -7.97
CA GLY A 841 20.22 18.17 -8.54
C GLY A 841 18.83 17.60 -8.28
N SER A 842 18.64 16.33 -8.67
CA SER A 842 17.31 15.70 -8.83
C SER A 842 16.51 15.57 -7.53
N ALA A 843 17.11 15.64 -6.34
CA ALA A 843 16.36 15.67 -5.08
C ALA A 843 15.33 16.82 -5.04
N PHE A 844 15.61 17.94 -5.72
CA PHE A 844 14.69 19.05 -5.87
C PHE A 844 13.48 18.75 -6.78
N ALA A 845 13.40 17.60 -7.45
CA ALA A 845 12.17 17.20 -8.14
C ALA A 845 10.99 17.07 -7.17
N ASN A 846 11.27 16.78 -5.88
CA ASN A 846 10.25 16.78 -4.82
C ASN A 846 9.70 18.19 -4.50
N LEU A 847 10.30 19.28 -4.99
CA LEU A 847 9.74 20.63 -4.87
C LEU A 847 8.35 20.76 -5.51
N ILE A 848 8.00 19.86 -6.43
CA ILE A 848 6.65 19.81 -7.00
C ILE A 848 5.55 19.69 -5.91
N TRP A 849 5.90 19.10 -4.76
CA TRP A 849 5.06 18.89 -3.59
C TRP A 849 5.06 20.04 -2.59
N SER A 850 5.98 20.99 -2.72
CA SER A 850 6.12 22.13 -1.81
C SER A 850 5.07 23.22 -2.07
N LYS A 851 4.77 23.98 -1.02
CA LYS A 851 3.78 25.08 -1.05
C LYS A 851 4.36 26.35 -1.66
N ALA A 852 3.51 27.15 -2.30
CA ALA A 852 3.90 28.47 -2.78
C ALA A 852 4.50 29.30 -1.63
N GLY A 853 5.54 30.08 -1.93
CA GLY A 853 6.30 30.83 -0.93
C GLY A 853 7.30 30.00 -0.10
N THR A 854 7.46 28.69 -0.34
CA THR A 854 8.61 27.95 0.21
C THR A 854 9.91 28.60 -0.26
N VAL A 855 10.84 28.79 0.68
CA VAL A 855 12.15 29.37 0.40
C VAL A 855 13.11 28.23 0.02
N VAL A 856 13.71 28.34 -1.16
CA VAL A 856 14.59 27.31 -1.71
C VAL A 856 15.99 27.90 -1.87
N PHE A 857 16.97 27.27 -1.23
CA PHE A 857 18.39 27.56 -1.41
C PHE A 857 19.04 26.45 -2.23
N ASP A 858 19.32 26.76 -3.50
CA ASP A 858 20.07 25.89 -4.41
C ASP A 858 21.58 26.19 -4.33
N LEU A 859 22.35 25.23 -3.85
CA LEU A 859 23.80 25.29 -3.78
C LEU A 859 24.36 24.77 -5.11
N MET A 860 24.62 25.69 -6.04
CA MET A 860 24.97 25.38 -7.42
C MET A 860 26.48 25.54 -7.66
N PRO A 861 27.19 24.50 -8.13
CA PRO A 861 28.58 24.64 -8.57
C PRO A 861 28.69 25.57 -9.79
N ASP A 862 29.66 26.48 -9.80
CA ASP A 862 29.84 27.44 -10.89
C ASP A 862 30.24 26.78 -12.23
N ALA A 863 30.99 25.67 -12.20
CA ALA A 863 31.25 24.85 -13.37
C ALA A 863 29.98 24.28 -14.02
N TRP A 864 28.88 24.17 -13.26
CA TRP A 864 27.63 23.60 -13.75
C TRP A 864 26.90 24.50 -14.75
N ILE A 865 27.20 25.81 -14.76
CA ILE A 865 26.55 26.81 -15.64
C ILE A 865 26.67 26.40 -17.12
N ASN A 866 27.84 25.88 -17.53
CA ASN A 866 28.13 25.53 -18.93
C ASN A 866 28.09 24.02 -19.22
N PHE A 867 27.70 23.18 -18.26
CA PHE A 867 27.74 21.72 -18.39
C PHE A 867 27.03 21.21 -19.66
N TRP A 868 25.92 21.85 -20.04
CA TRP A 868 25.16 21.50 -21.25
C TRP A 868 25.36 22.49 -22.41
N GLY A 869 26.11 23.57 -22.21
CA GLY A 869 26.20 24.72 -23.12
C GLY A 869 27.28 24.62 -24.22
N ALA A 870 28.22 23.68 -24.15
CA ALA A 870 29.37 23.60 -25.07
C ALA A 870 29.04 23.12 -26.52
N GLY A 871 27.77 23.13 -26.93
CA GLY A 871 27.33 22.72 -28.27
C GLY A 871 25.99 23.32 -28.71
N GLY A 872 25.57 24.44 -28.12
CA GLY A 872 24.23 25.02 -28.34
C GLY A 872 23.12 24.39 -27.48
N GLY A 873 23.48 23.70 -26.39
CA GLY A 873 22.51 23.14 -25.44
C GLY A 873 22.00 24.16 -24.41
N VAL A 874 20.86 23.83 -23.82
CA VAL A 874 20.11 24.66 -22.86
C VAL A 874 20.79 24.61 -21.49
N VAL A 875 21.06 25.76 -20.87
CA VAL A 875 21.51 25.81 -19.47
C VAL A 875 20.45 25.20 -18.55
N GLU A 876 20.88 24.41 -17.56
CA GLU A 876 20.02 23.64 -16.68
C GLU A 876 19.24 24.54 -15.70
N LEU A 877 18.15 25.12 -16.19
CA LEU A 877 17.26 26.03 -15.46
C LEU A 877 15.99 25.35 -14.93
N TRP A 878 15.93 24.01 -14.87
CA TRP A 878 14.69 23.32 -14.48
C TRP A 878 14.26 23.62 -13.04
N ILE A 879 15.21 23.79 -12.11
CA ILE A 879 14.92 24.16 -10.71
C ILE A 879 14.31 25.58 -10.66
N SER A 880 14.89 26.54 -11.38
CA SER A 880 14.31 27.89 -11.43
C SER A 880 12.92 27.88 -12.06
N ARG A 881 12.70 27.07 -13.10
CA ARG A 881 11.39 26.93 -13.78
C ARG A 881 10.32 26.27 -12.91
N ILE A 882 10.66 25.26 -12.11
CA ILE A 882 9.70 24.70 -11.14
C ILE A 882 9.42 25.70 -10.01
N CYS A 883 10.43 26.43 -9.53
CA CYS A 883 10.24 27.50 -8.57
C CYS A 883 9.34 28.61 -9.14
N ALA A 884 9.49 28.95 -10.42
CA ALA A 884 8.64 29.90 -11.10
C ALA A 884 7.20 29.39 -11.23
N LEU A 885 7.03 28.16 -11.71
CA LEU A 885 5.74 27.49 -11.87
C LEU A 885 4.97 27.41 -10.55
N LYS A 886 5.68 27.16 -9.44
CA LYS A 886 5.09 26.97 -8.11
C LYS A 886 5.17 28.21 -7.20
N LYS A 887 5.70 29.33 -7.70
CA LYS A 887 5.85 30.61 -6.99
C LYS A 887 6.66 30.50 -5.69
N PHE A 888 7.85 29.91 -5.76
CA PHE A 888 8.79 29.80 -4.63
C PHE A 888 9.73 31.01 -4.54
N ASP A 889 10.24 31.28 -3.34
CA ASP A 889 11.34 32.24 -3.15
C ASP A 889 12.67 31.53 -3.43
N TYR A 890 13.18 31.74 -4.65
CA TYR A 890 14.33 31.01 -5.17
C TYR A 890 15.63 31.77 -4.98
N ASN A 891 16.52 31.18 -4.17
CA ASN A 891 17.82 31.72 -3.81
C ASN A 891 18.88 30.76 -4.35
N VAL A 892 19.81 31.26 -5.16
CA VAL A 892 20.92 30.47 -5.69
C VAL A 892 22.21 30.95 -5.03
N ILE A 893 22.94 30.03 -4.42
CA ILE A 893 24.29 30.27 -3.92
C ILE A 893 25.25 29.63 -4.91
N LEU A 894 25.91 30.45 -5.72
CA LEU A 894 26.88 30.01 -6.69
C LEU A 894 28.21 29.71 -5.99
N CYS A 895 28.57 28.44 -5.95
CA CYS A 895 29.68 27.89 -5.20
C CYS A 895 30.89 27.68 -6.11
N ASP A 896 32.08 28.04 -5.62
CA ASP A 896 33.35 27.72 -6.29
C ASP A 896 33.50 26.20 -6.43
N SER A 897 34.00 25.74 -7.57
CA SER A 897 34.13 24.31 -7.85
C SER A 897 35.42 23.99 -8.60
N ASN A 898 35.82 22.72 -8.55
CA ASN A 898 37.08 22.25 -9.12
C ASN A 898 37.11 22.21 -10.68
N GLY A 899 36.16 22.85 -11.35
CA GLY A 899 36.18 23.11 -12.80
C GLY A 899 35.85 24.57 -13.09
N SER A 900 36.46 25.19 -14.10
CA SER A 900 35.98 26.49 -14.56
C SER A 900 34.97 26.31 -15.68
N SER A 901 34.05 27.28 -15.84
CA SER A 901 33.13 27.39 -16.97
C SER A 901 33.81 27.33 -18.35
N GLU A 902 35.10 27.68 -18.41
CA GLU A 902 35.96 27.67 -19.60
C GLU A 902 36.72 26.35 -19.80
N THR A 903 36.90 25.54 -18.74
CA THR A 903 37.77 24.34 -18.74
C THR A 903 37.02 23.04 -18.53
N TRP A 904 35.72 23.09 -18.25
CA TRP A 904 34.96 21.87 -18.00
C TRP A 904 34.88 20.99 -19.25
N GLN A 905 35.47 19.79 -19.17
CA GLN A 905 35.43 18.81 -20.25
C GLN A 905 34.19 17.91 -20.11
N PRO A 906 33.44 17.62 -21.19
CA PRO A 906 32.24 16.78 -21.21
C PRO A 906 32.36 15.36 -20.62
N LYS A 907 33.56 14.94 -20.20
CA LYS A 907 33.90 13.55 -19.85
C LYS A 907 33.99 13.27 -18.34
N THR A 908 33.89 14.26 -17.45
CA THR A 908 33.97 14.04 -15.99
C THR A 908 32.69 14.50 -15.28
N TYR A 909 31.83 13.53 -14.95
CA TYR A 909 30.59 13.72 -14.16
C TYR A 909 30.86 14.06 -12.68
N ALA A 910 32.12 13.96 -12.24
CA ALA A 910 32.55 14.26 -10.89
C ALA A 910 32.83 15.76 -10.73
N MET A 911 32.09 16.43 -9.86
CA MET A 911 32.35 17.81 -9.47
C MET A 911 32.37 17.93 -7.95
N GLN A 912 33.29 18.74 -7.46
CA GLN A 912 33.36 19.06 -6.05
C GLN A 912 33.30 20.58 -5.88
N SER A 913 32.27 21.04 -5.18
CA SER A 913 32.10 22.46 -4.85
C SER A 913 32.51 22.76 -3.41
N THR A 914 32.82 24.02 -3.14
CA THR A 914 33.06 24.56 -1.80
C THR A 914 32.03 25.66 -1.54
N VAL A 915 31.27 25.53 -0.45
CA VAL A 915 30.23 26.49 -0.07
C VAL A 915 30.83 27.56 0.84
N ASP A 916 30.64 28.83 0.54
CA ASP A 916 30.91 29.91 1.49
C ASP A 916 29.85 29.89 2.60
N VAL A 917 30.17 29.24 3.72
CA VAL A 917 29.21 28.97 4.80
C VAL A 917 28.75 30.27 5.47
N GLU A 918 29.62 31.28 5.58
CA GLU A 918 29.24 32.56 6.21
C GLU A 918 28.19 33.27 5.36
N VAL A 919 28.47 33.43 4.07
CA VAL A 919 27.52 34.04 3.11
C VAL A 919 26.21 33.25 3.05
N ALA A 920 26.29 31.92 2.99
CA ALA A 920 25.10 31.07 2.97
C ALA A 920 24.23 31.26 4.23
N MET A 921 24.86 31.32 5.42
CA MET A 921 24.14 31.47 6.68
C MET A 921 23.54 32.86 6.83
N ASP A 922 24.21 33.93 6.37
CA ASP A 922 23.68 35.30 6.43
C ASP A 922 22.37 35.43 5.66
N HIS A 923 22.31 34.86 4.45
CA HIS A 923 21.11 34.87 3.62
C HIS A 923 20.00 33.96 4.18
N ILE A 924 20.35 32.78 4.71
CA ILE A 924 19.39 31.90 5.38
C ILE A 924 18.82 32.56 6.65
N ASP A 925 19.64 33.21 7.45
CA ASP A 925 19.19 33.92 8.66
C ASP A 925 18.28 35.10 8.31
N GLN A 926 18.55 35.79 7.20
CA GLN A 926 17.67 36.83 6.69
C GLN A 926 16.32 36.25 6.25
N ALA A 927 16.31 35.15 5.48
CA ALA A 927 15.07 34.48 5.08
C ALA A 927 14.26 33.97 6.28
N ILE A 928 14.92 33.43 7.31
CA ILE A 928 14.27 33.03 8.57
C ILE A 928 13.61 34.23 9.25
N LYS A 929 14.30 35.38 9.31
CA LYS A 929 13.73 36.62 9.88
C LYS A 929 12.55 37.14 9.07
N GLU A 930 12.61 37.09 7.74
CA GLU A 930 11.54 37.52 6.84
C GLU A 930 10.29 36.64 6.99
N LEU A 931 10.46 35.32 7.01
CA LEU A 931 9.37 34.37 7.27
C LEU A 931 8.73 34.61 8.64
N HIS A 932 9.54 34.79 9.70
CA HIS A 932 9.03 35.08 11.04
C HIS A 932 8.22 36.39 11.11
N LYS A 933 8.60 37.40 10.33
CA LYS A 933 7.85 38.67 10.22
C LYS A 933 6.55 38.52 9.45
N ALA A 934 6.53 37.70 8.40
CA ALA A 934 5.32 37.43 7.60
C ALA A 934 4.28 36.57 8.32
N THR A 935 4.70 35.75 9.30
CA THR A 935 3.81 34.94 10.16
C THR A 935 3.27 35.66 11.40
N ARG A 936 3.71 36.88 11.69
CA ARG A 936 3.17 37.75 12.75
C ARG A 936 2.24 38.78 12.13
#